data_AF-A0A7S0X1T4-F1
#
_entry.id   AF-A0A7S0X1T4-F1
#
_cell.length_a   1.000
_cell.length_b   1.000
_cell.length_c   1.000
_cell.angle_alpha   90.00
_cell.angle_beta   90.00
_cell.angle_gamma   90.00
#
_symmetry.space_group_name_H-M   'P 1'
#
loop_
_entity.id
_entity.type
_entity.pdbx_description
1 polymer ?
#
loop_
_entity_poly.entity_id
_entity_poly.type
_entity_poly.pdbx_seq_one_letter_code
_entity_poly.pdbx_strand_id
1 'polypeptide(L)'
;MLLKMAYTWRAALGLETPAGGAASAATTLGIDTWSGNKVRESSETRARIEATLHPEVALLVSDEYSFYSPEFVGACSTSCQRARRMQGLPGHHKPYGNISHVMVGDEQQHEPVNGKALHHGAAKEKEFGLAHLLEVARNSPAAAEGRAVFLKFTEVYILQEQHRQISTDGGRTLHELCMFTRRLDHTWDEVATFVDALDGKAILTINDYIPREPTIVVLRNELRAPLFKQLVIKRASFLHKRLAAFRSVDTFARGDLPPAVRALSALLNPEVTDGLPAQMFYFDGIRYSIIDSDLPQLRRVRTNLCTGRALLLDPREPDDSGTADIWELRYLPLGVFVQPDGFDELILITPKATQLAHVALPQPVQLGGQVVHELNLRRRGIPLREGYVVTDFFVQGYTNPKDKTLIMHLNPPPTGPFLRPSLVVCPSRYQEWDDVLLLSHLYNADRSNRHEVITKFHQALQMSPDLRCEIERLTALSQQTRERDQQRQPQQPAPSHVVQPEQEQQQHAPSAPPMPTQFPAAATSSQQPVGPQQPLQQLLDRYEHIAPTTADALRSACQEFNRYRAVQPDGNCFYRGFMFALLEAARTSAQRIRLHARMLQLWQQICLTPALTAGRHTPLWAAAERGANAVFSVLGAAPVSAAVREAATSTDDVVAFARMCTSFELHTRRDRYAPTLTEGTTIADARADVEQMGAYADDWQISALVNALSDSTAPRWCLGIVDVCTAQPRQYRRPDDGTNPWLWMLHLPLHYVILYPTAQPHG
;
A
#
# COMPACT_ATOMS: atom_id res chain seq x y z
N MET A 1 17.49 2.10 -21.61
CA MET A 1 16.91 1.82 -20.27
C MET A 1 16.19 0.47 -20.25
N LEU A 2 16.30 -0.28 -19.15
CA LEU A 2 15.61 -1.55 -18.90
C LEU A 2 14.42 -1.30 -17.97
N LEU A 3 13.24 -1.84 -18.32
CA LEU A 3 12.05 -1.81 -17.48
C LEU A 3 11.67 -3.24 -17.05
N LYS A 4 11.61 -3.48 -15.73
CA LYS A 4 11.19 -4.76 -15.15
C LYS A 4 9.80 -4.63 -14.56
N MET A 5 8.96 -5.63 -14.79
CA MET A 5 7.62 -5.74 -14.22
C MET A 5 7.26 -7.20 -13.97
N ALA A 6 6.29 -7.46 -13.11
CA ALA A 6 5.74 -8.81 -12.90
C ALA A 6 4.21 -8.77 -12.95
N TYR A 7 3.54 -9.89 -13.24
CA TYR A 7 2.08 -9.91 -13.16
C TYR A 7 1.57 -9.58 -11.75
N THR A 8 2.14 -10.26 -10.74
CA THR A 8 1.74 -10.10 -9.35
C THR A 8 2.56 -9.02 -8.66
N TRP A 9 1.93 -8.29 -7.73
CA TRP A 9 2.65 -7.35 -6.89
C TRP A 9 3.72 -8.04 -6.04
N ARG A 10 3.47 -9.27 -5.57
CA ARG A 10 4.42 -10.02 -4.75
C ARG A 10 5.73 -10.30 -5.51
N ALA A 11 5.65 -10.75 -6.75
CA ALA A 11 6.84 -10.91 -7.60
C ALA A 11 7.50 -9.56 -7.89
N ALA A 12 6.70 -8.51 -8.17
CA ALA A 12 7.22 -7.17 -8.42
C ALA A 12 8.03 -6.61 -7.24
N LEU A 13 7.66 -6.89 -5.99
CA LEU A 13 8.40 -6.46 -4.80
C LEU A 13 9.85 -6.97 -4.78
N GLY A 14 10.13 -8.11 -5.40
CA GLY A 14 11.47 -8.68 -5.53
C GLY A 14 12.30 -8.13 -6.70
N LEU A 15 11.75 -7.23 -7.53
CA LEU A 15 12.34 -6.77 -8.78
C LEU A 15 12.89 -5.32 -8.71
N GLU A 16 13.22 -4.81 -7.52
CA GLU A 16 13.68 -3.42 -7.35
C GLU A 16 14.83 -3.05 -8.29
N THR A 17 14.75 -1.84 -8.85
CA THR A 17 15.79 -1.29 -9.71
C THR A 17 16.22 0.08 -9.20
N PRO A 18 17.46 0.51 -9.48
CA PRO A 18 17.91 1.87 -9.16
C PRO A 18 17.06 2.98 -9.80
N ALA A 19 16.30 2.68 -10.86
CA ALA A 19 15.46 3.62 -11.59
C ALA A 19 14.03 3.78 -11.00
N GLY A 20 13.67 3.00 -9.98
CA GLY A 20 12.36 3.05 -9.33
C GLY A 20 11.88 1.69 -8.81
N GLY A 21 10.91 1.72 -7.89
CA GLY A 21 10.26 0.53 -7.36
C GLY A 21 9.48 -0.22 -8.46
N ALA A 22 9.72 -1.51 -8.59
CA ALA A 22 9.01 -2.33 -9.58
C ALA A 22 7.52 -2.42 -9.23
N ALA A 23 6.69 -2.37 -10.28
CA ALA A 23 5.23 -2.41 -10.18
C ALA A 23 4.65 -3.60 -10.93
N SER A 24 3.37 -3.92 -10.67
CA SER A 24 2.69 -4.92 -11.48
C SER A 24 2.64 -4.49 -12.95
N ALA A 25 2.63 -5.43 -13.89
CA ALA A 25 2.56 -5.14 -15.33
C ALA A 25 1.34 -4.28 -15.67
N ALA A 26 0.22 -4.56 -15.02
CA ALA A 26 -1.00 -3.78 -15.18
C ALA A 26 -0.85 -2.33 -14.71
N THR A 27 -0.18 -2.14 -13.58
CA THR A 27 0.14 -0.82 -13.06
C THR A 27 1.09 -0.08 -14.00
N THR A 28 2.18 -0.73 -14.37
CA THR A 28 3.24 -0.20 -15.24
C THR A 28 2.70 0.28 -16.59
N LEU A 29 1.78 -0.50 -17.19
CA LEU A 29 1.25 -0.25 -18.52
C LEU A 29 -0.13 0.42 -18.52
N GLY A 30 -0.67 0.79 -17.36
CA GLY A 30 -1.97 1.47 -17.25
C GLY A 30 -3.15 0.67 -17.79
N ILE A 31 -3.10 -0.66 -17.64
CA ILE A 31 -4.14 -1.59 -18.09
C ILE A 31 -4.88 -2.17 -16.89
N ASP A 32 -6.12 -2.62 -17.11
CA ASP A 32 -6.92 -3.21 -16.05
C ASP A 32 -6.58 -4.70 -15.83
N THR A 33 -6.39 -5.11 -14.58
CA THR A 33 -5.96 -6.48 -14.23
C THR A 33 -7.05 -7.54 -14.46
N TRP A 34 -8.33 -7.15 -14.49
CA TRP A 34 -9.47 -8.09 -14.38
C TRP A 34 -10.24 -8.31 -15.69
N SER A 35 -10.30 -7.30 -16.56
CA SER A 35 -11.15 -7.35 -17.73
C SER A 35 -10.42 -7.69 -19.03
N GLY A 36 -9.08 -7.56 -19.07
CA GLY A 36 -8.27 -7.77 -20.29
C GLY A 36 -8.64 -6.88 -21.49
N ASN A 37 -9.72 -6.10 -21.39
CA ASN A 37 -10.44 -5.58 -22.55
C ASN A 37 -10.31 -4.06 -22.73
N LYS A 38 -9.77 -3.32 -21.75
CA LYS A 38 -9.63 -1.85 -21.84
C LYS A 38 -8.35 -1.34 -21.19
N VAL A 39 -7.56 -0.62 -21.98
CA VAL A 39 -6.55 0.33 -21.45
C VAL A 39 -7.31 1.39 -20.66
N ARG A 40 -6.86 1.75 -19.45
CA ARG A 40 -7.57 2.75 -18.65
C ARG A 40 -7.42 4.12 -19.31
N GLU A 41 -8.54 4.72 -19.69
CA GLU A 41 -8.56 6.03 -20.37
C GLU A 41 -8.80 7.15 -19.35
N SER A 42 -7.77 7.46 -18.56
CA SER A 42 -7.75 8.68 -17.75
C SER A 42 -6.49 9.50 -18.03
N SER A 43 -6.58 10.82 -17.83
CA SER A 43 -5.43 11.73 -17.93
C SER A 43 -4.29 11.30 -16.99
N GLU A 44 -4.63 10.83 -15.79
CA GLU A 44 -3.69 10.28 -14.81
C GLU A 44 -3.00 9.00 -15.32
N THR A 45 -3.76 8.09 -15.94
CA THR A 45 -3.19 6.86 -16.53
C THR A 45 -2.21 7.22 -17.65
N ARG A 46 -2.58 8.19 -18.50
CA ARG A 46 -1.73 8.66 -19.58
C ARG A 46 -0.42 9.26 -19.07
N ALA A 47 -0.50 10.16 -18.09
CA ALA A 47 0.68 10.76 -17.46
C ALA A 47 1.58 9.68 -16.82
N ARG A 48 1.00 8.66 -16.18
CA ARG A 48 1.79 7.57 -15.60
C ARG A 48 2.46 6.70 -16.65
N ILE A 49 1.77 6.36 -17.73
CA ILE A 49 2.35 5.59 -18.85
C ILE A 49 3.51 6.39 -19.47
N GLU A 50 3.33 7.69 -19.72
CA GLU A 50 4.39 8.56 -20.27
C GLU A 50 5.60 8.64 -19.33
N ALA A 51 5.39 8.69 -18.02
CA ALA A 51 6.46 8.68 -17.02
C ALA A 51 7.19 7.33 -16.94
N THR A 52 6.47 6.21 -17.11
CA THR A 52 7.03 4.85 -16.93
C THR A 52 7.68 4.31 -18.20
N LEU A 53 7.01 4.48 -19.36
CA LEU A 53 7.51 4.10 -20.67
C LEU A 53 8.29 5.28 -21.31
N HIS A 54 9.36 5.72 -20.65
CA HIS A 54 10.24 6.77 -21.18
C HIS A 54 10.73 6.41 -22.60
N PRO A 55 10.97 7.40 -23.49
CA PRO A 55 11.50 7.16 -24.84
C PRO A 55 12.75 6.26 -24.90
N GLU A 56 13.57 6.26 -23.85
CA GLU A 56 14.80 5.44 -23.76
C GLU A 56 14.60 4.00 -23.30
N VAL A 57 13.39 3.58 -22.90
CA VAL A 57 13.13 2.16 -22.62
C VAL A 57 13.42 1.38 -23.91
N ALA A 58 14.33 0.43 -23.87
CA ALA A 58 14.66 -0.40 -25.03
C ALA A 58 14.32 -1.87 -24.79
N LEU A 59 14.29 -2.28 -23.52
CA LEU A 59 14.04 -3.64 -23.09
C LEU A 59 12.97 -3.66 -21.99
N LEU A 60 11.98 -4.51 -22.19
CA LEU A 60 10.94 -4.84 -21.25
C LEU A 60 11.18 -6.27 -20.74
N VAL A 61 11.06 -6.50 -19.43
CA VAL A 61 11.12 -7.83 -18.84
C VAL A 61 9.86 -8.04 -18.01
N SER A 62 9.05 -9.04 -18.39
CA SER A 62 7.89 -9.50 -17.63
C SER A 62 8.23 -10.76 -16.86
N ASP A 63 7.99 -10.77 -15.57
CA ASP A 63 8.02 -11.97 -14.73
C ASP A 63 6.61 -12.53 -14.47
N GLU A 64 6.54 -13.84 -14.20
CA GLU A 64 5.31 -14.60 -13.94
C GLU A 64 4.28 -14.53 -15.08
N TYR A 65 4.72 -14.74 -16.33
CA TYR A 65 3.83 -14.65 -17.49
C TYR A 65 2.74 -15.73 -17.58
N SER A 66 2.80 -16.81 -16.77
CA SER A 66 1.75 -17.84 -16.73
C SER A 66 0.38 -17.27 -16.32
N PHE A 67 0.37 -16.14 -15.62
CA PHE A 67 -0.84 -15.40 -15.27
C PHE A 67 -1.34 -14.47 -16.37
N TYR A 68 -0.69 -14.41 -17.53
CA TYR A 68 -1.14 -13.59 -18.64
C TYR A 68 -2.25 -14.34 -19.39
N SER A 69 -3.28 -13.61 -19.80
CA SER A 69 -4.22 -14.07 -20.82
C SER A 69 -3.81 -13.53 -22.19
N PRO A 70 -4.29 -14.13 -23.29
CA PRO A 70 -4.12 -13.55 -24.63
C PRO A 70 -4.58 -12.09 -24.69
N GLU A 71 -5.76 -11.77 -24.15
CA GLU A 71 -6.28 -10.40 -24.11
C GLU A 71 -5.33 -9.44 -23.36
N PHE A 72 -4.76 -9.90 -22.24
CA PHE A 72 -3.80 -9.11 -21.46
C PHE A 72 -2.51 -8.82 -22.24
N VAL A 73 -1.96 -9.81 -22.96
CA VAL A 73 -0.80 -9.60 -23.85
C VAL A 73 -1.11 -8.58 -24.95
N GLY A 74 -2.28 -8.70 -25.57
CA GLY A 74 -2.76 -7.73 -26.58
C GLY A 74 -2.79 -6.32 -26.00
N ALA A 75 -3.45 -6.14 -24.85
CA ALA A 75 -3.55 -4.86 -24.16
C ALA A 75 -2.17 -4.27 -23.78
N CYS A 76 -1.23 -5.11 -23.33
CA CYS A 76 0.15 -4.69 -23.04
C CYS A 76 0.84 -4.14 -24.31
N SER A 77 0.72 -4.86 -25.43
CA SER A 77 1.29 -4.45 -26.71
C SER A 77 0.68 -3.12 -27.18
N THR A 78 -0.66 -3.01 -27.17
CA THR A 78 -1.38 -1.78 -27.56
C THR A 78 -1.01 -0.58 -26.69
N SER A 79 -0.86 -0.78 -25.37
CA SER A 79 -0.44 0.29 -24.46
C SER A 79 0.95 0.83 -24.83
N CYS A 80 1.91 -0.05 -25.11
CA CYS A 80 3.25 0.34 -25.55
C CYS A 80 3.23 1.04 -26.92
N GLN A 81 2.48 0.52 -27.89
CA GLN A 81 2.30 1.14 -29.20
C GLN A 81 1.74 2.56 -29.09
N ARG A 82 0.72 2.74 -28.24
CA ARG A 82 0.13 4.05 -27.96
C ARG A 82 1.15 5.00 -27.34
N ALA A 83 1.88 4.57 -26.31
CA ALA A 83 2.92 5.39 -25.68
C ALA A 83 3.96 5.87 -26.70
N ARG A 84 4.48 4.95 -27.53
CA ARG A 84 5.46 5.25 -28.57
C ARG A 84 4.92 6.16 -29.66
N ARG A 85 3.66 5.99 -30.03
CA ARG A 85 2.97 6.87 -30.99
C ARG A 85 2.85 8.30 -30.44
N MET A 86 2.47 8.45 -29.17
CA MET A 86 2.38 9.77 -28.52
C MET A 86 3.73 10.46 -28.41
N GLN A 87 4.80 9.70 -28.27
CA GLN A 87 6.19 10.19 -28.26
C GLN A 87 6.77 10.44 -29.66
N GLY A 88 6.02 10.17 -30.75
CA GLY A 88 6.50 10.35 -32.12
C GLY A 88 7.62 9.37 -32.53
N LEU A 89 7.75 8.24 -31.85
CA LEU A 89 8.85 7.31 -32.10
C LEU A 89 8.60 6.38 -33.30
N PRO A 90 9.65 6.04 -34.07
CA PRO A 90 9.53 5.14 -35.21
C PRO A 90 9.17 3.72 -34.75
N GLY A 91 8.45 2.98 -35.61
CA GLY A 91 8.08 1.59 -35.32
C GLY A 91 6.98 1.43 -34.27
N HIS A 92 6.31 2.50 -33.84
CA HIS A 92 5.23 2.46 -32.84
C HIS A 92 4.06 1.54 -33.20
N HIS A 93 3.88 1.16 -34.48
CA HIS A 93 2.86 0.22 -34.93
C HIS A 93 3.26 -1.26 -34.77
N LYS A 94 4.54 -1.56 -34.50
CA LYS A 94 5.02 -2.92 -34.27
C LYS A 94 4.56 -3.46 -32.91
N PRO A 95 4.56 -4.77 -32.67
CA PRO A 95 4.28 -5.33 -31.35
C PRO A 95 5.11 -4.64 -30.26
N TYR A 96 4.48 -4.33 -29.12
CA TYR A 96 5.08 -3.58 -28.01
C TYR A 96 5.70 -2.22 -28.41
N GLY A 97 5.29 -1.63 -29.53
CA GLY A 97 5.83 -0.35 -30.00
C GLY A 97 7.33 -0.40 -30.33
N ASN A 98 7.81 -1.54 -30.84
CA ASN A 98 9.23 -1.77 -31.18
C ASN A 98 10.18 -1.78 -29.97
N ILE A 99 9.67 -2.15 -28.78
CA ILE A 99 10.47 -2.43 -27.59
C ILE A 99 10.84 -3.92 -27.60
N SER A 100 12.10 -4.26 -27.32
CA SER A 100 12.49 -5.66 -27.11
C SER A 100 11.86 -6.19 -25.83
N HIS A 101 11.31 -7.40 -25.86
CA HIS A 101 10.57 -7.94 -24.72
C HIS A 101 11.05 -9.34 -24.38
N VAL A 102 11.29 -9.57 -23.09
CA VAL A 102 11.59 -10.88 -22.51
C VAL A 102 10.45 -11.26 -21.56
N MET A 103 9.87 -12.43 -21.74
CA MET A 103 8.86 -13.01 -20.86
C MET A 103 9.49 -14.16 -20.07
N VAL A 104 9.40 -14.09 -18.75
CA VAL A 104 9.93 -15.06 -17.79
C VAL A 104 8.76 -15.63 -16.99
N GLY A 105 8.69 -16.94 -16.87
CA GLY A 105 7.56 -17.63 -16.27
C GLY A 105 7.53 -19.10 -16.65
N ASP A 106 6.50 -19.80 -16.17
CA ASP A 106 6.39 -21.25 -16.26
C ASP A 106 4.93 -21.64 -16.52
N GLU A 107 4.64 -22.12 -17.74
CA GLU A 107 3.29 -22.50 -18.19
C GLU A 107 2.64 -23.61 -17.34
N GLN A 108 3.41 -24.32 -16.53
CA GLN A 108 2.88 -25.36 -15.63
C GLN A 108 2.47 -24.82 -14.25
N GLN A 109 2.69 -23.52 -13.98
CA GLN A 109 2.21 -22.85 -12.77
C GLN A 109 0.78 -22.33 -12.96
N HIS A 110 0.27 -21.55 -12.00
CA HIS A 110 -1.14 -21.16 -12.06
C HIS A 110 -1.41 -20.30 -13.29
N GLU A 111 -2.54 -20.62 -13.91
CA GLU A 111 -3.18 -19.85 -14.95
C GLU A 111 -3.75 -18.54 -14.38
N PRO A 112 -4.14 -17.58 -15.25
CA PRO A 112 -4.84 -16.38 -14.81
C PRO A 112 -6.08 -16.74 -13.98
N VAL A 113 -6.28 -16.08 -12.83
CA VAL A 113 -7.47 -16.30 -11.97
C VAL A 113 -8.76 -16.01 -12.74
N ASN A 114 -8.71 -15.05 -13.68
CA ASN A 114 -9.79 -14.71 -14.58
C ASN A 114 -9.26 -14.69 -16.01
N GLY A 115 -10.05 -15.23 -16.94
CA GLY A 115 -9.67 -15.36 -18.34
C GLY A 115 -9.11 -16.74 -18.66
N LYS A 116 -8.53 -16.86 -19.84
CA LYS A 116 -7.96 -18.11 -20.36
C LYS A 116 -6.45 -18.00 -20.35
N ALA A 117 -5.75 -19.09 -20.05
CA ALA A 117 -4.30 -19.15 -20.17
C ALA A 117 -3.83 -18.84 -21.60
N LEU A 118 -2.59 -18.37 -21.74
CA LEU A 118 -2.01 -18.07 -23.05
C LEU A 118 -2.01 -19.25 -24.02
N HIS A 119 -1.90 -20.46 -23.49
CA HIS A 119 -1.93 -21.71 -24.27
C HIS A 119 -3.34 -22.20 -24.62
N HIS A 120 -4.41 -21.51 -24.19
CA HIS A 120 -5.77 -21.94 -24.49
C HIS A 120 -6.02 -22.00 -26.00
N GLY A 121 -6.54 -23.13 -26.48
CA GLY A 121 -6.75 -23.42 -27.89
C GLY A 121 -5.53 -23.99 -28.62
N ALA A 122 -4.37 -24.13 -27.97
CA ALA A 122 -3.15 -24.62 -28.62
C ALA A 122 -3.29 -25.99 -29.29
N ALA A 123 -4.13 -26.89 -28.76
CA ALA A 123 -4.40 -28.18 -29.41
C ALA A 123 -5.15 -28.00 -30.74
N LYS A 124 -6.15 -27.11 -30.77
CA LYS A 124 -6.87 -26.76 -32.00
C LYS A 124 -6.01 -25.97 -32.98
N GLU A 125 -5.10 -25.12 -32.49
CA GLU A 125 -4.12 -24.45 -33.35
C GLU A 125 -3.19 -25.45 -34.03
N LYS A 126 -2.74 -26.49 -33.31
CA LYS A 126 -1.90 -27.56 -33.88
C LYS A 126 -2.64 -28.37 -34.95
N GLU A 127 -3.95 -28.59 -34.78
CA GLU A 127 -4.79 -29.37 -35.70
C GLU A 127 -5.25 -28.55 -36.93
N PHE A 128 -5.73 -27.32 -36.72
CA PHE A 128 -6.41 -26.53 -37.75
C PHE A 128 -5.63 -25.29 -38.22
N GLY A 129 -4.52 -24.94 -37.55
CA GLY A 129 -3.66 -23.82 -37.91
C GLY A 129 -4.38 -22.48 -37.99
N LEU A 130 -4.19 -21.78 -39.13
CA LEU A 130 -4.74 -20.44 -39.36
C LEU A 130 -6.27 -20.38 -39.30
N ALA A 131 -6.97 -21.47 -39.65
CA ALA A 131 -8.43 -21.49 -39.63
C ALA A 131 -8.98 -21.27 -38.20
N HIS A 132 -8.34 -21.85 -37.19
CA HIS A 132 -8.73 -21.65 -35.81
C HIS A 132 -8.42 -20.23 -35.32
N LEU A 133 -7.26 -19.66 -35.66
CA LEU A 133 -6.94 -18.27 -35.31
C LEU A 133 -7.95 -17.27 -35.91
N LEU A 134 -8.43 -17.51 -37.14
CA LEU A 134 -9.48 -16.70 -37.76
C LEU A 134 -10.84 -16.86 -37.06
N GLU A 135 -11.17 -18.05 -36.56
CA GLU A 135 -12.37 -18.30 -35.75
C GLU A 135 -12.30 -17.55 -34.40
N VAL A 136 -11.16 -17.67 -33.69
CA VAL A 136 -10.93 -16.93 -32.44
C VAL A 136 -11.00 -15.42 -32.71
N ALA A 137 -10.42 -14.92 -33.80
CA ALA A 137 -10.49 -13.51 -34.16
C ALA A 137 -11.91 -12.99 -34.41
N ARG A 138 -12.83 -13.84 -34.90
CA ARG A 138 -14.26 -13.47 -35.06
C ARG A 138 -14.97 -13.36 -33.72
N ASN A 139 -14.63 -14.22 -32.77
CA ASN A 139 -15.29 -14.29 -31.45
C ASN A 139 -14.68 -13.32 -30.43
N SER A 140 -13.36 -13.16 -30.45
CA SER A 140 -12.57 -12.28 -29.59
C SER A 140 -11.33 -11.76 -30.33
N PRO A 141 -11.43 -10.62 -31.03
CA PRO A 141 -10.31 -10.03 -31.77
C PRO A 141 -9.09 -9.75 -30.89
N ALA A 142 -9.30 -9.27 -29.66
CA ALA A 142 -8.23 -8.95 -28.71
C ALA A 142 -7.45 -10.20 -28.27
N ALA A 143 -8.14 -11.32 -28.05
CA ALA A 143 -7.51 -12.58 -27.71
C ALA A 143 -6.66 -13.10 -28.88
N ALA A 144 -7.19 -13.03 -30.10
CA ALA A 144 -6.46 -13.45 -31.30
C ALA A 144 -5.21 -12.61 -31.54
N GLU A 145 -5.29 -11.28 -31.38
CA GLU A 145 -4.13 -10.39 -31.51
C GLU A 145 -3.06 -10.72 -30.46
N GLY A 146 -3.45 -10.86 -29.19
CA GLY A 146 -2.52 -11.20 -28.13
C GLY A 146 -1.86 -12.56 -28.28
N ARG A 147 -2.62 -13.59 -28.69
CA ARG A 147 -2.06 -14.91 -29.03
C ARG A 147 -1.11 -14.81 -30.22
N ALA A 148 -1.45 -14.04 -31.25
CA ALA A 148 -0.57 -13.82 -32.40
C ALA A 148 0.72 -13.08 -32.02
N VAL A 149 0.67 -12.15 -31.05
CA VAL A 149 1.88 -11.52 -30.49
C VAL A 149 2.71 -12.54 -29.71
N PHE A 150 2.09 -13.37 -28.88
CA PHE A 150 2.78 -14.41 -28.10
C PHE A 150 3.47 -15.46 -28.99
N LEU A 151 2.84 -15.86 -30.10
CA LEU A 151 3.45 -16.79 -31.07
C LEU A 151 4.68 -16.24 -31.80
N LYS A 152 4.93 -14.92 -31.75
CA LYS A 152 6.16 -14.31 -32.30
C LYS A 152 7.39 -14.53 -31.41
N PHE A 153 7.22 -14.99 -30.17
CA PHE A 153 8.33 -15.40 -29.32
C PHE A 153 8.84 -16.77 -29.78
N THR A 154 9.94 -16.77 -30.54
CA THR A 154 10.56 -17.98 -31.13
C THR A 154 11.94 -18.31 -30.55
N GLU A 155 12.52 -17.39 -29.77
CA GLU A 155 13.71 -17.62 -28.96
C GLU A 155 13.28 -18.01 -27.55
N VAL A 156 13.44 -19.29 -27.22
CA VAL A 156 12.96 -19.87 -25.96
C VAL A 156 14.13 -20.48 -25.20
N TYR A 157 14.31 -20.06 -23.96
CA TYR A 157 15.32 -20.61 -23.06
C TYR A 157 14.60 -21.30 -21.90
N ILE A 158 14.75 -22.63 -21.80
CA ILE A 158 14.20 -23.41 -20.70
C ILE A 158 15.32 -23.69 -19.71
N LEU A 159 15.11 -23.27 -18.45
CA LEU A 159 16.00 -23.63 -17.36
C LEU A 159 15.80 -25.13 -17.04
N GLN A 160 16.80 -25.95 -17.31
CA GLN A 160 16.73 -27.41 -17.08
C GLN A 160 17.06 -27.80 -15.64
N GLU A 161 17.90 -27.01 -14.97
CA GLU A 161 18.37 -27.27 -13.61
C GLU A 161 18.12 -26.08 -12.71
N GLN A 162 17.45 -26.31 -11.58
CA GLN A 162 17.26 -25.31 -10.55
C GLN A 162 18.33 -25.48 -9.47
N HIS A 163 19.40 -24.69 -9.53
CA HIS A 163 20.56 -24.77 -8.62
C HIS A 163 20.22 -24.70 -7.11
N ARG A 164 19.00 -24.31 -6.73
CA ARG A 164 18.59 -24.17 -5.33
C ARG A 164 18.41 -25.49 -4.57
N GLN A 165 18.32 -26.63 -5.26
CA GLN A 165 17.90 -27.92 -4.66
C GLN A 165 18.90 -29.08 -4.89
N ILE A 166 20.05 -28.91 -5.53
CA ILE A 166 20.83 -30.07 -6.03
C ILE A 166 22.03 -30.44 -5.14
N SER A 167 22.34 -29.60 -4.14
CA SER A 167 23.55 -29.74 -3.32
C SER A 167 23.50 -30.82 -2.24
N THR A 168 22.32 -31.30 -1.86
CA THR A 168 22.08 -32.23 -0.74
C THR A 168 21.25 -33.44 -1.21
N ASP A 169 21.27 -34.54 -0.45
CA ASP A 169 20.40 -35.70 -0.76
C ASP A 169 18.91 -35.33 -0.66
N GLY A 170 18.52 -34.65 0.42
CA GLY A 170 17.15 -34.17 0.62
C GLY A 170 16.69 -33.20 -0.47
N GLY A 171 17.57 -32.31 -0.92
CA GLY A 171 17.32 -31.43 -2.05
C GLY A 171 17.14 -32.21 -3.36
N ARG A 172 17.99 -33.20 -3.65
CA ARG A 172 17.86 -34.04 -4.86
C ARG A 172 16.53 -34.80 -4.86
N THR A 173 16.13 -35.38 -3.74
CA THR A 173 14.81 -36.02 -3.59
C THR A 173 13.68 -35.02 -3.86
N LEU A 174 13.76 -33.81 -3.30
CA LEU A 174 12.75 -32.78 -3.56
C LEU A 174 12.73 -32.36 -5.04
N HIS A 175 13.90 -32.21 -5.67
CA HIS A 175 14.00 -31.89 -7.09
C HIS A 175 13.34 -32.97 -7.96
N GLU A 176 13.61 -34.25 -7.70
CA GLU A 176 12.97 -35.38 -8.40
C GLU A 176 11.45 -35.35 -8.24
N LEU A 177 10.94 -35.07 -7.04
CA LEU A 177 9.50 -34.94 -6.78
C LEU A 177 8.89 -33.72 -7.49
N CYS A 178 9.59 -32.59 -7.53
CA CYS A 178 9.15 -31.43 -8.31
C CYS A 178 9.11 -31.76 -9.81
N MET A 179 10.15 -32.42 -10.33
CA MET A 179 10.21 -32.84 -11.74
C MET A 179 9.17 -33.90 -12.07
N PHE A 180 8.86 -34.79 -11.12
CA PHE A 180 7.76 -35.75 -11.23
C PHE A 180 6.45 -35.05 -11.56
N THR A 181 6.09 -34.00 -10.81
CA THR A 181 4.84 -33.24 -11.07
C THR A 181 4.82 -32.51 -12.42
N ARG A 182 5.97 -32.38 -13.09
CA ARG A 182 6.14 -31.70 -14.38
C ARG A 182 6.15 -32.61 -15.60
N ARG A 183 6.16 -33.94 -15.41
CA ARG A 183 6.14 -34.92 -16.52
C ARG A 183 4.81 -34.85 -17.30
N LEU A 184 4.86 -35.27 -18.56
CA LEU A 184 3.70 -35.28 -19.45
C LEU A 184 2.65 -36.32 -19.06
N ASP A 185 3.10 -37.46 -18.53
CA ASP A 185 2.27 -38.61 -18.19
C ASP A 185 2.72 -39.24 -16.85
N HIS A 186 1.78 -39.92 -16.20
CA HIS A 186 1.95 -40.57 -14.90
C HIS A 186 1.14 -41.86 -14.84
N THR A 187 1.77 -42.94 -14.38
CA THR A 187 1.03 -44.17 -14.05
C THR A 187 0.35 -44.03 -12.69
N TRP A 188 -0.64 -44.88 -12.42
CA TRP A 188 -1.34 -44.84 -11.14
C TRP A 188 -0.41 -45.20 -9.97
N ASP A 189 0.45 -46.22 -10.12
CA ASP A 189 1.37 -46.68 -9.07
C ASP A 189 2.44 -45.64 -8.72
N GLU A 190 2.92 -44.91 -9.74
CA GLU A 190 3.81 -43.77 -9.57
C GLU A 190 3.15 -42.68 -8.72
N VAL A 191 1.89 -42.33 -9.02
CA VAL A 191 1.14 -41.33 -8.24
C VAL A 191 0.84 -41.83 -6.83
N ALA A 192 0.54 -43.11 -6.66
CA ALA A 192 0.32 -43.71 -5.34
C ALA A 192 1.57 -43.58 -4.46
N THR A 193 2.75 -43.84 -5.03
CA THR A 193 4.04 -43.69 -4.34
C THR A 193 4.31 -42.23 -3.96
N PHE A 194 4.06 -41.30 -4.88
CA PHE A 194 4.17 -39.86 -4.64
C PHE A 194 3.26 -39.37 -3.50
N VAL A 195 1.99 -39.81 -3.51
CA VAL A 195 0.99 -39.45 -2.50
C VAL A 195 1.37 -40.00 -1.12
N ASP A 196 1.83 -41.25 -1.04
CA ASP A 196 2.27 -41.84 0.22
C ASP A 196 3.52 -41.14 0.79
N ALA A 197 4.47 -40.77 -0.08
CA ALA A 197 5.65 -40.00 0.33
C ALA A 197 5.25 -38.63 0.91
N LEU A 198 4.29 -37.94 0.28
CA LEU A 198 3.73 -36.69 0.80
C LEU A 198 2.96 -36.89 2.10
N ASP A 199 2.09 -37.91 2.21
CA ASP A 199 1.31 -38.19 3.43
C ASP A 199 2.21 -38.39 4.65
N GLY A 200 3.38 -39.01 4.45
CA GLY A 200 4.41 -39.17 5.49
C GLY A 200 4.99 -37.85 6.04
N LYS A 201 4.68 -36.70 5.43
CA LYS A 201 5.06 -35.35 5.89
C LYS A 201 3.97 -34.65 6.70
N ALA A 202 2.86 -35.32 7.00
CA ALA A 202 1.81 -34.78 7.87
C ALA A 202 2.31 -34.52 9.29
N ILE A 203 2.07 -33.30 9.78
CA ILE A 203 2.37 -32.95 11.16
C ILE A 203 1.31 -33.54 12.11
N LEU A 204 1.75 -33.93 13.31
CA LEU A 204 0.83 -34.42 14.34
C LEU A 204 0.01 -33.30 14.98
N THR A 205 0.63 -32.14 15.19
CA THR A 205 -0.03 -30.97 15.76
C THR A 205 0.59 -29.67 15.28
N ILE A 206 -0.24 -28.68 15.01
CA ILE A 206 0.20 -27.33 14.65
C ILE A 206 0.87 -26.61 15.84
N ASN A 207 0.61 -27.04 17.08
CA ASN A 207 1.08 -26.39 18.30
C ASN A 207 2.62 -26.34 18.36
N ASP A 208 3.30 -27.38 17.89
CA ASP A 208 4.76 -27.49 17.89
C ASP A 208 5.43 -26.44 17.00
N TYR A 209 4.68 -25.93 16.02
CA TYR A 209 5.16 -24.95 15.05
C TYR A 209 4.75 -23.52 15.40
N ILE A 210 3.81 -23.30 16.34
CA ILE A 210 3.38 -21.96 16.78
C ILE A 210 4.56 -21.06 17.16
N PRO A 211 5.62 -21.51 17.87
CA PRO A 211 6.76 -20.66 18.20
C PRO A 211 7.46 -20.07 16.97
N ARG A 212 7.49 -20.83 15.86
CA ARG A 212 8.16 -20.50 14.59
C ARG A 212 7.33 -19.63 13.65
N GLU A 213 6.18 -19.14 14.11
CA GLU A 213 5.30 -18.26 13.31
C GLU A 213 4.92 -18.87 11.95
N PRO A 214 4.18 -19.99 11.93
CA PRO A 214 3.98 -20.76 10.72
C PRO A 214 3.04 -20.03 9.75
N THR A 215 3.32 -20.15 8.46
CA THR A 215 2.43 -19.73 7.38
C THR A 215 1.80 -20.96 6.74
N ILE A 216 0.46 -21.03 6.77
CA ILE A 216 -0.30 -22.14 6.20
C ILE A 216 -0.70 -21.79 4.76
N VAL A 217 -0.38 -22.68 3.82
CA VAL A 217 -0.79 -22.58 2.42
C VAL A 217 -2.00 -23.46 2.20
N VAL A 218 -3.10 -22.86 1.74
CA VAL A 218 -4.35 -23.56 1.43
C VAL A 218 -4.70 -23.45 -0.05
N LEU A 219 -5.39 -24.46 -0.57
CA LEU A 219 -5.85 -24.47 -1.97
C LEU A 219 -7.09 -23.59 -2.20
N ARG A 220 -7.73 -23.11 -1.13
CA ARG A 220 -9.02 -22.41 -1.20
C ARG A 220 -9.09 -21.21 -0.29
N ASN A 221 -9.68 -20.13 -0.81
CA ASN A 221 -9.92 -18.91 -0.05
C ASN A 221 -10.85 -19.14 1.16
N GLU A 222 -11.84 -20.04 1.05
CA GLU A 222 -12.82 -20.32 2.11
C GLU A 222 -12.20 -20.87 3.40
N LEU A 223 -11.02 -21.51 3.31
CA LEU A 223 -10.29 -22.05 4.45
C LEU A 223 -9.47 -20.99 5.20
N ARG A 224 -9.22 -19.82 4.59
CA ARG A 224 -8.30 -18.81 5.14
C ARG A 224 -8.80 -18.24 6.46
N ALA A 225 -10.02 -17.70 6.48
CA ALA A 225 -10.62 -17.09 7.67
C ALA A 225 -10.74 -18.06 8.87
N PRO A 226 -11.31 -19.27 8.75
CA PRO A 226 -11.44 -20.18 9.89
C PRO A 226 -10.09 -20.66 10.44
N LEU A 227 -9.13 -21.01 9.57
CA LEU A 227 -7.79 -21.43 10.01
C LEU A 227 -7.01 -20.26 10.63
N PHE A 228 -7.12 -19.06 10.03
CA PHE A 228 -6.47 -17.86 10.57
C PHE A 228 -6.95 -17.55 11.98
N LYS A 229 -8.27 -17.62 12.23
CA LYS A 229 -8.83 -17.42 13.57
C LYS A 229 -8.22 -18.39 14.58
N GLN A 230 -8.17 -19.68 14.27
CA GLN A 230 -7.58 -20.68 15.17
C GLN A 230 -6.10 -20.42 15.44
N LEU A 231 -5.35 -20.07 14.39
CA LEU A 231 -3.91 -19.83 14.47
C LEU A 231 -3.57 -18.56 15.27
N VAL A 232 -4.34 -17.48 15.06
CA VAL A 232 -4.19 -16.22 15.79
C VAL A 232 -4.47 -16.39 17.27
N ILE A 233 -5.53 -17.13 17.65
CA ILE A 233 -5.83 -17.42 19.06
C ILE A 233 -4.68 -18.18 19.72
N LYS A 234 -4.17 -19.23 19.07
CA LYS A 234 -3.03 -20.02 19.56
C LYS A 234 -1.75 -19.17 19.67
N ARG A 235 -1.48 -18.32 18.68
CA ARG A 235 -0.28 -17.46 18.66
C ARG A 235 -0.35 -16.37 19.73
N ALA A 236 -1.50 -15.71 19.90
CA ALA A 236 -1.70 -14.71 20.95
C ALA A 236 -1.53 -15.33 22.34
N SER A 237 -2.09 -16.53 22.55
CA SER A 237 -1.92 -17.29 23.79
C SER A 237 -0.45 -17.65 24.05
N PHE A 238 0.27 -18.16 23.06
CA PHE A 238 1.70 -18.48 23.16
C PHE A 238 2.56 -17.25 23.50
N LEU A 239 2.24 -16.09 22.93
CA LEU A 239 2.96 -14.83 23.18
C LEU A 239 2.49 -14.12 24.45
N HIS A 240 1.53 -14.68 25.20
CA HIS A 240 0.88 -14.04 26.34
C HIS A 240 0.33 -12.64 26.01
N LYS A 241 -0.22 -12.47 24.80
CA LYS A 241 -0.78 -11.21 24.31
C LYS A 241 -2.31 -11.23 24.39
N ARG A 242 -2.87 -10.09 24.77
CA ARG A 242 -4.32 -9.83 24.71
C ARG A 242 -4.79 -9.78 23.25
N LEU A 243 -5.76 -10.60 22.89
CA LEU A 243 -6.35 -10.59 21.56
C LEU A 243 -7.55 -9.63 21.52
N ALA A 244 -7.51 -8.64 20.64
CA ALA A 244 -8.65 -7.81 20.30
C ALA A 244 -9.35 -8.34 19.04
N ALA A 245 -10.66 -8.24 18.97
CA ALA A 245 -11.45 -8.55 17.78
C ALA A 245 -12.37 -7.37 17.43
N PHE A 246 -12.49 -7.05 16.15
CA PHE A 246 -13.36 -5.97 15.69
C PHE A 246 -14.02 -6.34 14.37
N ARG A 247 -15.18 -5.73 14.11
CA ARG A 247 -16.01 -6.02 12.95
C ARG A 247 -16.03 -4.85 11.98
N SER A 248 -16.01 -5.19 10.69
CA SER A 248 -16.35 -4.24 9.65
C SER A 248 -17.80 -3.79 9.79
N VAL A 249 -18.07 -2.56 9.38
CA VAL A 249 -19.41 -1.96 9.45
C VAL A 249 -20.07 -2.09 8.10
N ASP A 250 -21.12 -2.90 8.05
CA ASP A 250 -21.92 -3.05 6.85
C ASP A 250 -23.11 -2.08 6.88
N THR A 251 -23.33 -1.38 5.78
CA THR A 251 -24.45 -0.45 5.56
C THR A 251 -25.24 -0.91 4.34
N PHE A 252 -26.55 -0.74 4.40
CA PHE A 252 -27.46 -1.01 3.28
C PHE A 252 -28.01 0.30 2.73
N ALA A 253 -28.55 0.30 1.50
CA ALA A 253 -29.07 1.50 0.84
C ALA A 253 -30.11 2.31 1.65
N ARG A 254 -30.81 1.67 2.60
CA ARG A 254 -31.82 2.29 3.48
C ARG A 254 -31.32 2.62 4.90
N GLY A 255 -30.03 2.46 5.19
CA GLY A 255 -29.42 2.74 6.50
C GLY A 255 -28.71 1.53 7.12
N ASP A 256 -28.82 1.39 8.44
CA ASP A 256 -28.17 0.31 9.20
C ASP A 256 -28.82 -1.05 8.92
N LEU A 257 -27.99 -2.10 8.93
CA LEU A 257 -28.46 -3.47 8.76
C LEU A 257 -29.16 -3.99 10.02
N PRO A 258 -30.35 -4.59 9.87
CA PRO A 258 -31.01 -5.33 10.95
C PRO A 258 -30.12 -6.47 11.48
N PRO A 259 -30.23 -6.83 12.78
CA PRO A 259 -29.35 -7.82 13.40
C PRO A 259 -29.28 -9.16 12.66
N ALA A 260 -30.41 -9.67 12.16
CA ALA A 260 -30.48 -10.92 11.40
C ALA A 260 -29.62 -10.89 10.13
N VAL A 261 -29.60 -9.76 9.42
CA VAL A 261 -28.82 -9.60 8.19
C VAL A 261 -27.34 -9.38 8.50
N ARG A 262 -27.02 -8.74 9.62
CA ARG A 262 -25.62 -8.52 10.05
C ARG A 262 -24.87 -9.82 10.34
N ALA A 263 -25.55 -10.83 10.87
CA ALA A 263 -24.94 -12.16 11.06
C ALA A 263 -24.64 -12.84 9.71
N LEU A 264 -25.57 -12.73 8.76
CA LEU A 264 -25.41 -13.29 7.42
C LEU A 264 -24.38 -12.54 6.57
N SER A 265 -24.28 -11.22 6.72
CA SER A 265 -23.28 -10.42 6.00
C SER A 265 -21.86 -10.83 6.36
N ALA A 266 -21.65 -11.35 7.58
CA ALA A 266 -20.36 -11.87 8.01
C ALA A 266 -19.93 -13.18 7.29
N LEU A 267 -20.89 -13.88 6.68
CA LEU A 267 -20.66 -15.13 5.93
C LEU A 267 -20.46 -14.89 4.43
N LEU A 268 -20.55 -13.64 3.97
CA LEU A 268 -20.36 -13.30 2.57
C LEU A 268 -18.93 -13.59 2.13
N ASN A 269 -18.79 -14.07 0.90
CA ASN A 269 -17.50 -14.21 0.25
C ASN A 269 -16.78 -12.84 0.24
N PRO A 270 -15.57 -12.71 0.81
CA PRO A 270 -14.86 -11.43 0.86
C PRO A 270 -14.70 -10.76 -0.51
N GLU A 271 -14.64 -11.52 -1.61
CA GLU A 271 -14.53 -10.99 -2.98
C GLU A 271 -15.74 -10.12 -3.38
N VAL A 272 -16.94 -10.37 -2.85
CA VAL A 272 -18.10 -9.47 -3.08
C VAL A 272 -18.03 -8.16 -2.29
N THR A 273 -17.06 -8.05 -1.39
CA THR A 273 -16.79 -6.86 -0.57
C THR A 273 -15.36 -6.34 -0.78
N ASP A 274 -14.87 -6.35 -2.02
CA ASP A 274 -13.53 -5.89 -2.42
C ASP A 274 -12.37 -6.53 -1.61
N GLY A 275 -12.59 -7.73 -1.06
CA GLY A 275 -11.64 -8.46 -0.22
C GLY A 275 -11.64 -8.05 1.26
N LEU A 276 -12.52 -7.12 1.70
CA LEU A 276 -12.59 -6.70 3.11
C LEU A 276 -13.18 -7.79 4.01
N PRO A 277 -12.47 -8.21 5.08
CA PRO A 277 -13.00 -9.20 6.02
C PRO A 277 -14.18 -8.63 6.80
N ALA A 278 -15.12 -9.50 7.18
CA ALA A 278 -16.21 -9.11 8.06
C ALA A 278 -15.75 -8.91 9.52
N GLN A 279 -14.80 -9.74 9.98
CA GLN A 279 -14.21 -9.68 11.30
C GLN A 279 -12.69 -9.73 11.17
N MET A 280 -12.01 -8.95 12.01
CA MET A 280 -10.58 -8.90 12.13
C MET A 280 -10.15 -9.10 13.58
N PHE A 281 -8.89 -9.47 13.74
CA PHE A 281 -8.25 -9.67 15.03
C PHE A 281 -7.00 -8.80 15.11
N TYR A 282 -6.57 -8.45 16.32
CA TYR A 282 -5.35 -7.69 16.55
C TYR A 282 -4.65 -8.13 17.85
N PHE A 283 -3.33 -8.26 17.76
CA PHE A 283 -2.39 -8.17 18.87
C PHE A 283 -1.08 -7.59 18.31
N ASP A 284 -0.23 -6.98 19.14
CA ASP A 284 1.08 -6.47 18.68
C ASP A 284 1.98 -7.63 18.21
N GLY A 285 2.33 -7.62 16.92
CA GLY A 285 3.07 -8.68 16.23
C GLY A 285 2.21 -9.57 15.31
N ILE A 286 0.90 -9.33 15.19
CA ILE A 286 0.03 -10.09 14.28
C ILE A 286 0.42 -9.89 12.81
N ARG A 287 0.32 -10.94 11.98
CA ARG A 287 0.57 -10.85 10.54
C ARG A 287 -0.70 -10.63 9.73
N TYR A 288 -0.64 -9.68 8.80
CA TYR A 288 -1.70 -9.42 7.82
C TYR A 288 -1.18 -9.48 6.39
N SER A 289 -2.08 -9.69 5.44
CA SER A 289 -1.88 -9.42 4.02
C SER A 289 -2.64 -8.15 3.63
N ILE A 290 -1.99 -7.23 2.91
CA ILE A 290 -2.58 -5.98 2.44
C ILE A 290 -3.49 -6.28 1.23
N ILE A 291 -4.67 -5.65 1.17
CA ILE A 291 -5.66 -5.92 0.10
C ILE A 291 -5.70 -4.85 -1.01
N ASP A 292 -5.10 -3.69 -0.79
CA ASP A 292 -5.06 -2.58 -1.75
C ASP A 292 -3.64 -2.22 -2.19
N SER A 293 -3.52 -1.35 -3.20
CA SER A 293 -2.23 -0.88 -3.73
C SER A 293 -2.15 0.64 -3.76
N ASP A 294 -2.67 1.30 -2.73
CA ASP A 294 -2.76 2.77 -2.68
C ASP A 294 -1.41 3.48 -2.58
N LEU A 295 -0.45 2.91 -1.85
CA LEU A 295 0.85 3.53 -1.59
C LEU A 295 1.99 2.54 -1.89
N PRO A 296 2.21 2.17 -3.17
CA PRO A 296 3.24 1.19 -3.53
C PRO A 296 4.65 1.57 -3.09
N GLN A 297 4.95 2.87 -3.06
CA GLN A 297 6.23 3.41 -2.60
C GLN A 297 6.52 3.13 -1.12
N LEU A 298 5.47 2.95 -0.30
CA LEU A 298 5.60 2.53 1.10
C LEU A 298 5.35 1.03 1.26
N ARG A 299 5.50 0.25 0.18
CA ARG A 299 5.21 -1.19 0.11
C ARG A 299 3.76 -1.56 0.51
N ARG A 300 2.82 -0.61 0.51
CA ARG A 300 1.38 -0.85 0.64
C ARG A 300 0.83 -1.30 -0.70
N VAL A 301 1.07 -2.57 -1.00
CA VAL A 301 0.63 -3.22 -2.24
C VAL A 301 -0.15 -4.48 -1.92
N ARG A 302 -1.15 -4.77 -2.75
CA ARG A 302 -1.99 -5.96 -2.63
C ARG A 302 -1.09 -7.19 -2.54
N THR A 303 -1.41 -8.11 -1.64
CA THR A 303 -0.65 -9.32 -1.30
C THR A 303 0.70 -9.10 -0.62
N ASN A 304 1.17 -7.88 -0.38
CA ASN A 304 2.30 -7.74 0.53
C ASN A 304 1.87 -8.15 1.94
N LEU A 305 2.77 -8.79 2.68
CA LEU A 305 2.53 -9.05 4.08
C LEU A 305 3.02 -7.88 4.91
N CYS A 306 2.45 -7.73 6.09
CA CYS A 306 2.85 -6.73 7.06
C CYS A 306 2.61 -7.23 8.47
N THR A 307 3.32 -6.64 9.43
CA THR A 307 3.16 -6.91 10.86
C THR A 307 2.38 -5.77 11.50
N GLY A 308 1.28 -6.07 12.19
CA GLY A 308 0.54 -5.10 13.01
C GLY A 308 1.34 -4.71 14.25
N ARG A 309 1.47 -3.40 14.50
CA ARG A 309 2.32 -2.83 15.57
C ARG A 309 1.56 -1.98 16.57
N ALA A 310 0.52 -1.27 16.12
CA ALA A 310 -0.40 -0.57 17.02
C ALA A 310 -1.82 -0.56 16.45
N LEU A 311 -2.81 -0.55 17.35
CA LEU A 311 -4.22 -0.38 17.00
C LEU A 311 -4.68 1.01 17.46
N LEU A 312 -5.25 1.78 16.54
CA LEU A 312 -5.83 3.08 16.85
C LEU A 312 -7.34 2.92 17.08
N LEU A 313 -7.74 2.91 18.34
CA LEU A 313 -9.12 2.72 18.75
C LEU A 313 -10.00 3.93 18.45
N ASP A 314 -11.31 3.67 18.31
CA ASP A 314 -12.31 4.74 18.33
C ASP A 314 -12.33 5.39 19.73
N PRO A 315 -12.41 6.71 19.86
CA PRO A 315 -12.45 7.41 21.15
C PRO A 315 -13.63 7.02 22.04
N ARG A 316 -14.69 6.43 21.47
CA ARG A 316 -15.86 5.95 22.20
C ARG A 316 -15.69 4.52 22.72
N GLU A 317 -14.59 3.85 22.36
CA GLU A 317 -14.32 2.48 22.79
C GLU A 317 -14.14 2.46 24.31
N PRO A 318 -14.89 1.61 25.03
CA PRO A 318 -14.68 1.41 26.46
C PRO A 318 -13.30 0.81 26.73
N ASP A 319 -12.75 1.07 27.92
CA ASP A 319 -11.50 0.45 28.36
C ASP A 319 -11.62 -1.08 28.39
N ASP A 320 -10.53 -1.79 28.07
CA ASP A 320 -10.48 -3.26 28.18
C ASP A 320 -10.63 -3.66 29.65
N SER A 321 -11.71 -4.39 29.97
CA SER A 321 -11.94 -4.90 31.32
C SER A 321 -10.93 -5.97 31.73
N GLY A 322 -10.20 -6.57 30.77
CA GLY A 322 -9.21 -7.61 31.01
C GLY A 322 -9.80 -8.96 31.46
N THR A 323 -11.13 -9.11 31.50
CA THR A 323 -11.80 -10.27 32.11
C THR A 323 -12.18 -11.39 31.13
N ALA A 324 -12.56 -11.06 29.90
CA ALA A 324 -12.84 -12.07 28.85
C ALA A 324 -11.54 -12.61 28.24
N ASP A 325 -11.57 -13.68 27.44
CA ASP A 325 -10.39 -14.18 26.68
C ASP A 325 -10.04 -13.35 25.44
N ILE A 326 -11.05 -12.71 24.85
CA ILE A 326 -10.94 -11.82 23.69
C ILE A 326 -11.60 -10.50 24.04
N TRP A 327 -10.93 -9.39 23.73
CA TRP A 327 -11.51 -8.04 23.81
C TRP A 327 -12.28 -7.74 22.53
N GLU A 328 -13.60 -7.93 22.56
CA GLU A 328 -14.48 -7.59 21.44
C GLU A 328 -14.74 -6.08 21.42
N LEU A 329 -14.16 -5.39 20.44
CA LEU A 329 -14.31 -3.94 20.28
C LEU A 329 -15.72 -3.60 19.81
N ARG A 330 -16.30 -2.57 20.43
CA ARG A 330 -17.64 -2.07 20.12
C ARG A 330 -17.66 -1.26 18.83
N TYR A 331 -16.58 -0.52 18.56
CA TYR A 331 -16.44 0.35 17.40
C TYR A 331 -15.31 -0.12 16.48
N LEU A 332 -15.46 0.14 15.18
CA LEU A 332 -14.40 -0.10 14.21
C LEU A 332 -13.20 0.82 14.55
N PRO A 333 -11.99 0.29 14.72
CA PRO A 333 -10.79 1.10 14.96
C PRO A 333 -10.60 2.14 13.85
N LEU A 334 -10.06 3.31 14.20
CA LEU A 334 -9.74 4.36 13.22
C LEU A 334 -8.57 3.98 12.33
N GLY A 335 -7.77 2.98 12.72
CA GLY A 335 -6.76 2.37 11.85
C GLY A 335 -5.86 1.37 12.57
N VAL A 336 -5.01 0.70 11.79
CA VAL A 336 -3.95 -0.20 12.27
C VAL A 336 -2.62 0.34 11.76
N PHE A 337 -1.67 0.57 12.66
CA PHE A 337 -0.29 0.80 12.28
C PHE A 337 0.35 -0.55 11.93
N VAL A 338 0.90 -0.64 10.73
CA VAL A 338 1.57 -1.84 10.23
C VAL A 338 2.97 -1.52 9.76
N GLN A 339 3.85 -2.50 9.83
CA GLN A 339 5.17 -2.50 9.20
C GLN A 339 5.12 -3.46 7.99
N PRO A 340 5.08 -2.96 6.75
CA PRO A 340 5.14 -3.80 5.55
C PRO A 340 6.45 -4.57 5.44
N ASP A 341 6.41 -5.77 4.88
CA ASP A 341 7.64 -6.51 4.57
C ASP A 341 8.49 -5.74 3.56
N GLY A 342 9.80 -5.67 3.81
CA GLY A 342 10.74 -4.92 2.98
C GLY A 342 10.61 -3.39 3.11
N PHE A 343 10.01 -2.92 4.21
CA PHE A 343 9.93 -1.50 4.56
C PHE A 343 10.17 -1.31 6.07
N ASP A 344 11.06 -0.38 6.42
CA ASP A 344 11.48 -0.20 7.81
C ASP A 344 10.52 0.67 8.64
N GLU A 345 9.70 1.48 7.98
CA GLU A 345 8.80 2.42 8.64
C GLU A 345 7.38 1.87 8.86
N LEU A 346 6.67 2.48 9.80
CA LEU A 346 5.27 2.21 10.07
C LEU A 346 4.38 3.02 9.14
N ILE A 347 3.35 2.37 8.60
CA ILE A 347 2.27 3.04 7.90
C ILE A 347 0.96 2.84 8.65
N LEU A 348 0.12 3.86 8.67
CA LEU A 348 -1.25 3.75 9.15
C LEU A 348 -2.17 3.28 8.02
N ILE A 349 -2.88 2.18 8.26
CA ILE A 349 -3.95 1.71 7.39
C ILE A 349 -5.29 2.04 8.04
N THR A 350 -6.01 2.99 7.44
CA THR A 350 -7.31 3.46 7.90
C THR A 350 -8.46 2.71 7.22
N PRO A 351 -9.65 2.65 7.84
CA PRO A 351 -10.83 2.07 7.23
C PRO A 351 -11.18 2.67 5.86
N LYS A 352 -11.61 1.81 4.94
CA LYS A 352 -12.17 2.16 3.64
C LYS A 352 -13.57 1.56 3.48
N ALA A 353 -14.38 2.22 2.67
CA ALA A 353 -15.66 1.69 2.24
C ALA A 353 -15.52 1.05 0.85
N THR A 354 -16.14 -0.11 0.65
CA THR A 354 -16.31 -0.73 -0.66
C THR A 354 -17.22 0.12 -1.54
N GLN A 355 -17.26 -0.20 -2.83
CA GLN A 355 -18.40 0.21 -3.65
C GLN A 355 -19.69 -0.49 -3.17
N LEU A 356 -20.85 0.06 -3.58
CA LEU A 356 -22.14 -0.57 -3.31
C LEU A 356 -22.25 -1.83 -4.18
N ALA A 357 -22.26 -2.99 -3.54
CA ALA A 357 -22.31 -4.29 -4.22
C ALA A 357 -23.70 -4.91 -4.08
N HIS A 358 -24.24 -5.46 -5.16
CA HIS A 358 -25.46 -6.26 -5.12
C HIS A 358 -25.11 -7.70 -4.73
N VAL A 359 -25.58 -8.15 -3.56
CA VAL A 359 -25.11 -9.40 -2.94
C VAL A 359 -26.28 -10.34 -2.65
N ALA A 360 -26.13 -11.60 -3.06
CA ALA A 360 -27.02 -12.68 -2.65
C ALA A 360 -26.75 -13.10 -1.21
N LEU A 361 -27.81 -13.21 -0.40
CA LEU A 361 -27.71 -13.67 0.97
C LEU A 361 -27.52 -15.19 1.02
N PRO A 362 -26.74 -15.72 1.99
CA PRO A 362 -26.64 -17.16 2.20
C PRO A 362 -27.99 -17.83 2.48
N GLN A 363 -28.90 -17.10 3.13
CA GLN A 363 -30.27 -17.53 3.42
C GLN A 363 -31.23 -16.34 3.32
N PRO A 364 -32.51 -16.56 2.93
CA PRO A 364 -33.50 -15.50 2.85
C PRO A 364 -33.82 -14.91 4.23
N VAL A 365 -34.08 -13.60 4.30
CA VAL A 365 -34.43 -12.91 5.56
C VAL A 365 -35.72 -12.13 5.40
N GLN A 366 -36.57 -12.15 6.43
CA GLN A 366 -37.75 -11.30 6.50
C GLN A 366 -37.36 -9.86 6.85
N LEU A 367 -37.58 -8.93 5.93
CA LEU A 367 -37.32 -7.51 6.11
C LEU A 367 -38.57 -6.70 5.77
N GLY A 368 -39.14 -6.01 6.77
CA GLY A 368 -40.33 -5.17 6.57
C GLY A 368 -41.55 -5.92 6.02
N GLY A 369 -41.70 -7.21 6.36
CA GLY A 369 -42.81 -8.03 5.89
C GLY A 369 -42.59 -8.69 4.51
N GLN A 370 -41.44 -8.50 3.88
CA GLN A 370 -41.06 -9.16 2.63
C GLN A 370 -39.88 -10.11 2.84
N VAL A 371 -39.87 -11.24 2.11
CA VAL A 371 -38.73 -12.15 2.06
C VAL A 371 -37.70 -11.57 1.09
N VAL A 372 -36.49 -11.33 1.59
CA VAL A 372 -35.39 -10.75 0.82
C VAL A 372 -34.30 -11.80 0.63
N HIS A 373 -33.92 -12.04 -0.62
CA HIS A 373 -32.85 -12.97 -1.02
C HIS A 373 -31.56 -12.25 -1.38
N GLU A 374 -31.63 -10.97 -1.74
CA GLU A 374 -30.52 -10.19 -2.27
C GLU A 374 -30.57 -8.75 -1.74
N LEU A 375 -29.41 -8.12 -1.59
CA LEU A 375 -29.33 -6.77 -1.04
C LEU A 375 -28.09 -6.01 -1.53
N ASN A 376 -28.24 -4.70 -1.70
CA ASN A 376 -27.16 -3.76 -1.96
C ASN A 376 -26.39 -3.41 -0.67
N LEU A 377 -25.21 -4.00 -0.50
CA LEU A 377 -24.36 -3.85 0.68
C LEU A 377 -23.16 -2.95 0.37
N ARG A 378 -22.79 -2.12 1.34
CA ARG A 378 -21.50 -1.42 1.37
C ARG A 378 -20.80 -1.74 2.69
N ARG A 379 -19.61 -2.31 2.62
CA ARG A 379 -18.77 -2.66 3.79
C ARG A 379 -17.74 -1.57 4.04
N ARG A 380 -17.61 -1.13 5.29
CA ARG A 380 -16.51 -0.26 5.75
C ARG A 380 -15.62 -1.05 6.70
N GLY A 381 -14.36 -1.25 6.34
CA GLY A 381 -13.41 -2.06 7.10
C GLY A 381 -11.96 -1.63 6.85
N ILE A 382 -11.02 -2.21 7.60
CA ILE A 382 -9.59 -1.94 7.42
C ILE A 382 -9.07 -2.83 6.28
N PRO A 383 -8.36 -2.28 5.27
CA PRO A 383 -7.90 -3.03 4.09
C PRO A 383 -6.70 -3.96 4.37
N LEU A 384 -6.91 -4.89 5.30
CA LEU A 384 -6.01 -5.95 5.73
C LEU A 384 -6.79 -7.26 5.79
N ARG A 385 -6.12 -8.38 5.52
CA ARG A 385 -6.69 -9.73 5.59
C ARG A 385 -5.71 -10.73 6.21
N GLU A 386 -6.10 -12.00 6.23
CA GLU A 386 -5.37 -13.08 6.91
C GLU A 386 -3.92 -13.21 6.42
N GLY A 387 -2.93 -12.91 7.29
CA GLY A 387 -1.51 -12.94 6.94
C GLY A 387 -0.78 -14.22 7.32
N TYR A 388 -1.35 -15.06 8.21
CA TYR A 388 -0.79 -16.37 8.54
C TYR A 388 -1.31 -17.52 7.66
N VAL A 389 -2.39 -17.27 6.90
CA VAL A 389 -2.99 -18.27 6.02
C VAL A 389 -3.15 -17.67 4.63
N VAL A 390 -2.45 -18.26 3.67
CA VAL A 390 -2.30 -17.76 2.31
C VAL A 390 -2.72 -18.84 1.32
N THR A 391 -3.01 -18.47 0.07
CA THR A 391 -3.33 -19.45 -0.97
C THR A 391 -2.07 -20.00 -1.66
N ASP A 392 -2.20 -21.09 -2.38
CA ASP A 392 -1.21 -21.57 -3.36
C ASP A 392 -0.87 -20.49 -4.42
N PHE A 393 -1.87 -19.75 -4.89
CA PHE A 393 -1.66 -18.56 -5.74
C PHE A 393 -0.75 -17.50 -5.10
N PHE A 394 -0.86 -17.31 -3.77
CA PHE A 394 -0.01 -16.34 -3.07
C PHE A 394 1.45 -16.77 -3.02
N VAL A 395 1.71 -18.08 -2.91
CA VAL A 395 3.07 -18.60 -2.84
C VAL A 395 3.69 -18.83 -4.23
N GLN A 396 2.98 -18.55 -5.33
CA GLN A 396 3.62 -18.43 -6.64
C GLN A 396 4.54 -17.19 -6.66
N GLY A 397 5.77 -17.35 -7.13
CA GLY A 397 6.82 -16.32 -7.04
C GLY A 397 7.35 -16.05 -5.62
N TYR A 398 6.86 -16.75 -4.60
CA TYR A 398 7.37 -16.62 -3.23
C TYR A 398 8.65 -17.45 -3.06
N THR A 399 9.75 -16.82 -2.67
CA THR A 399 10.92 -17.55 -2.18
C THR A 399 10.78 -17.74 -0.68
N ASN A 400 10.67 -18.99 -0.21
CA ASN A 400 10.59 -19.27 1.22
C ASN A 400 11.93 -18.93 1.90
N PRO A 401 11.98 -17.97 2.82
CA PRO A 401 13.16 -17.72 3.63
C PRO A 401 13.47 -18.93 4.52
N LYS A 402 14.75 -19.23 4.74
CA LYS A 402 15.18 -20.38 5.56
C LYS A 402 14.66 -20.32 7.01
N ASP A 403 14.36 -19.13 7.51
CA ASP A 403 13.86 -18.86 8.85
C ASP A 403 12.32 -18.91 8.96
N LYS A 404 11.60 -19.09 7.85
CA LYS A 404 10.13 -19.14 7.84
C LYS A 404 9.61 -20.57 7.69
N THR A 405 8.71 -20.93 8.59
CA THR A 405 8.02 -22.22 8.56
C THR A 405 6.80 -22.13 7.64
N LEU A 406 6.84 -22.85 6.52
CA LEU A 406 5.72 -23.02 5.60
C LEU A 406 5.07 -24.39 5.88
N ILE A 407 3.73 -24.46 5.84
CA ILE A 407 2.98 -25.71 6.04
C ILE A 407 1.89 -25.77 4.97
N MET A 408 1.82 -26.88 4.22
CA MET A 408 0.86 -27.01 3.11
C MET A 408 -0.38 -27.80 3.53
N HIS A 409 -1.54 -27.37 3.07
CA HIS A 409 -2.78 -28.15 3.15
C HIS A 409 -3.15 -28.64 1.74
N LEU A 410 -2.63 -29.80 1.35
CA LEU A 410 -2.81 -30.42 0.02
C LEU A 410 -3.94 -31.46 -0.02
N ASN A 411 -4.79 -31.52 0.99
CA ASN A 411 -5.95 -32.41 0.99
C ASN A 411 -6.86 -32.09 -0.22
N PRO A 412 -7.17 -33.08 -1.07
CA PRO A 412 -8.06 -32.86 -2.19
C PRO A 412 -9.41 -32.37 -1.70
N PRO A 413 -9.98 -31.34 -2.32
CA PRO A 413 -11.27 -30.83 -1.89
C PRO A 413 -12.39 -31.86 -2.08
N PRO A 414 -13.47 -31.77 -1.27
CA PRO A 414 -14.61 -32.66 -1.40
C PRO A 414 -15.39 -32.43 -2.71
N THR A 415 -15.45 -31.18 -3.17
CA THR A 415 -16.16 -30.75 -4.38
C THR A 415 -15.32 -29.74 -5.13
N GLY A 416 -15.44 -29.64 -6.46
CA GLY A 416 -14.68 -28.67 -7.28
C GLY A 416 -13.27 -29.15 -7.68
N PRO A 417 -12.52 -28.33 -8.46
CA PRO A 417 -11.29 -28.78 -9.08
C PRO A 417 -10.14 -28.92 -8.08
N PHE A 418 -9.27 -29.89 -8.34
CA PHE A 418 -7.95 -30.06 -7.73
C PHE A 418 -6.92 -29.90 -8.85
N LEU A 419 -6.12 -28.84 -8.79
CA LEU A 419 -5.40 -28.34 -9.95
C LEU A 419 -3.93 -28.80 -9.93
N ARG A 420 -3.41 -29.20 -11.11
CA ARG A 420 -2.00 -29.53 -11.31
C ARG A 420 -1.04 -28.46 -10.77
N PRO A 421 -1.24 -27.15 -11.05
CA PRO A 421 -0.32 -26.12 -10.59
C PRO A 421 -0.15 -26.06 -9.08
N SER A 422 -1.17 -26.41 -8.29
CA SER A 422 -1.04 -26.46 -6.83
C SER A 422 0.02 -27.48 -6.39
N LEU A 423 0.12 -28.61 -7.10
CA LEU A 423 1.12 -29.66 -6.87
C LEU A 423 2.50 -29.29 -7.37
N VAL A 424 2.61 -28.37 -8.33
CA VAL A 424 3.89 -27.85 -8.85
C VAL A 424 4.41 -26.72 -7.96
N VAL A 425 3.55 -25.77 -7.62
CA VAL A 425 3.90 -24.53 -6.93
C VAL A 425 4.22 -24.80 -5.47
N CYS A 426 3.39 -25.54 -4.73
CA CYS A 426 3.56 -25.64 -3.28
C CYS A 426 4.86 -26.37 -2.88
N PRO A 427 5.19 -27.56 -3.42
CA PRO A 427 6.43 -28.27 -3.06
C PRO A 427 7.69 -27.54 -3.51
N SER A 428 7.64 -26.80 -4.63
CA SER A 428 8.79 -26.06 -5.16
C SER A 428 9.19 -24.83 -4.32
N ARG A 429 8.52 -24.59 -3.18
CA ARG A 429 8.91 -23.53 -2.22
C ARG A 429 9.91 -24.00 -1.17
N TYR A 430 10.12 -25.31 -1.04
CA TYR A 430 11.10 -25.89 -0.13
C TYR A 430 12.47 -26.05 -0.80
N GLN A 431 13.52 -26.14 0.01
CA GLN A 431 14.87 -26.44 -0.45
C GLN A 431 15.25 -27.89 -0.16
N GLU A 432 14.76 -28.43 0.96
CA GLU A 432 15.02 -29.79 1.42
C GLU A 432 13.70 -30.57 1.56
N TRP A 433 13.73 -31.86 1.22
CA TRP A 433 12.58 -32.75 1.41
C TRP A 433 12.21 -32.89 2.91
N ASP A 434 13.17 -32.81 3.81
CA ASP A 434 12.94 -32.95 5.26
C ASP A 434 12.23 -31.75 5.88
N ASP A 435 12.28 -30.59 5.21
CA ASP A 435 11.58 -29.39 5.65
C ASP A 435 10.12 -29.34 5.14
N VAL A 436 9.72 -30.28 4.27
CA VAL A 436 8.35 -30.33 3.75
C VAL A 436 7.38 -30.71 4.87
N LEU A 437 6.35 -29.89 5.07
CA LEU A 437 5.33 -30.10 6.09
C LEU A 437 3.93 -30.07 5.49
N LEU A 438 3.11 -31.07 5.83
CA LEU A 438 1.67 -31.08 5.56
C LEU A 438 0.87 -30.81 6.84
N LEU A 439 -0.18 -30.00 6.73
CA LEU A 439 -1.04 -29.63 7.86
C LEU A 439 -1.78 -30.84 8.47
N SER A 440 -2.10 -31.83 7.63
CA SER A 440 -2.84 -33.03 7.99
C SER A 440 -2.50 -34.17 7.05
N HIS A 441 -2.77 -35.40 7.47
CA HIS A 441 -2.75 -36.57 6.59
C HIS A 441 -3.70 -36.34 5.40
N LEU A 442 -3.29 -36.81 4.22
CA LEU A 442 -4.05 -36.74 2.98
C LEU A 442 -5.23 -37.73 2.99
N TYR A 443 -5.09 -38.85 3.69
CA TYR A 443 -6.13 -39.87 3.87
C TYR A 443 -6.30 -40.27 5.34
N ASN A 444 -7.39 -40.99 5.64
CA ASN A 444 -7.75 -41.44 6.97
C ASN A 444 -6.72 -42.45 7.51
N ALA A 445 -6.57 -42.53 8.84
CA ALA A 445 -5.62 -43.44 9.48
C ALA A 445 -5.85 -44.93 9.13
N ASP A 446 -7.10 -45.32 8.89
CA ASP A 446 -7.49 -46.67 8.43
C ASP A 446 -7.31 -46.88 6.92
N ARG A 447 -6.84 -45.85 6.19
CA ARG A 447 -6.65 -45.79 4.74
C ARG A 447 -7.92 -46.01 3.91
N SER A 448 -9.10 -45.88 4.52
CA SER A 448 -10.40 -46.13 3.86
C SER A 448 -10.62 -45.29 2.59
N ASN A 449 -10.17 -44.04 2.58
CA ASN A 449 -10.30 -43.12 1.43
C ASN A 449 -9.01 -42.98 0.59
N ARG A 450 -7.96 -43.78 0.85
CA ARG A 450 -6.66 -43.65 0.17
C ARG A 450 -6.77 -43.77 -1.35
N HIS A 451 -7.56 -44.71 -1.85
CA HIS A 451 -7.74 -44.90 -3.30
C HIS A 451 -8.41 -43.69 -3.97
N GLU A 452 -9.40 -43.08 -3.31
CA GLU A 452 -10.06 -41.86 -3.80
C GLU A 452 -9.07 -40.68 -3.88
N VAL A 453 -8.25 -40.51 -2.83
CA VAL A 453 -7.22 -39.46 -2.79
C VAL A 453 -6.22 -39.64 -3.94
N ILE A 454 -5.69 -40.84 -4.13
CA ILE A 454 -4.74 -41.12 -5.23
C ILE A 454 -5.40 -40.86 -6.59
N THR A 455 -6.67 -41.23 -6.75
CA THR A 455 -7.42 -40.97 -7.99
C THR A 455 -7.52 -39.47 -8.26
N LYS A 456 -7.81 -38.64 -7.26
CA LYS A 456 -7.84 -37.18 -7.40
C LYS A 456 -6.47 -36.60 -7.75
N PHE A 457 -5.39 -37.10 -7.14
CA PHE A 457 -4.01 -36.70 -7.50
C PHE A 457 -3.66 -37.13 -8.93
N HIS A 458 -4.03 -38.34 -9.33
CA HIS A 458 -3.77 -38.87 -10.67
C HIS A 458 -4.48 -38.04 -11.75
N GLN A 459 -5.75 -37.69 -11.50
CA GLN A 459 -6.52 -36.78 -12.35
C GLN A 459 -5.92 -35.37 -12.39
N ALA A 460 -5.55 -34.81 -11.23
CA ALA A 460 -4.95 -33.47 -11.16
C ALA A 460 -3.59 -33.41 -11.87
N LEU A 461 -2.82 -34.50 -11.87
CA LEU A 461 -1.55 -34.58 -12.59
C LEU A 461 -1.72 -34.79 -14.11
N GLN A 462 -2.92 -35.05 -14.63
CA GLN A 462 -3.09 -35.11 -16.09
C GLN A 462 -2.98 -33.72 -16.72
N MET A 463 -2.17 -33.62 -17.79
CA MET A 463 -2.00 -32.37 -18.53
C MET A 463 -3.16 -32.18 -19.51
N SER A 464 -3.70 -30.96 -19.61
CA SER A 464 -4.71 -30.65 -20.63
C SER A 464 -4.11 -30.76 -22.04
N PRO A 465 -4.91 -31.07 -23.07
CA PRO A 465 -4.41 -31.12 -24.45
C PRO A 465 -3.72 -29.83 -24.90
N ASP A 466 -4.27 -28.68 -24.49
CA ASP A 466 -3.74 -27.36 -24.81
C ASP A 466 -2.38 -27.12 -24.15
N LEU A 467 -2.27 -27.36 -22.83
CA LEU A 467 -1.00 -27.21 -22.12
C LEU A 467 0.05 -28.17 -22.67
N ARG A 468 -0.33 -29.42 -22.98
CA ARG A 468 0.57 -30.40 -23.60
C ARG A 468 1.14 -29.91 -24.93
N CYS A 469 0.28 -29.42 -25.83
CA CYS A 469 0.71 -28.88 -27.12
C CYS A 469 1.65 -27.68 -26.95
N GLU A 470 1.38 -26.82 -25.97
CA GLU A 470 2.25 -25.67 -25.71
C GLU A 470 3.61 -26.06 -25.12
N ILE A 471 3.66 -27.00 -24.18
CA ILE A 471 4.93 -27.50 -23.62
C ILE A 471 5.78 -28.17 -24.71
N GLU A 472 5.17 -28.96 -25.60
CA GLU A 472 5.85 -29.52 -26.77
C GLU A 472 6.40 -28.42 -27.69
N ARG A 473 5.61 -27.38 -27.98
CA ARG A 473 6.01 -26.23 -28.80
C ARG A 473 7.20 -25.49 -28.19
N LEU A 474 7.13 -25.15 -26.90
CA LEU A 474 8.20 -24.43 -26.20
C LEU A 474 9.48 -25.28 -26.11
N THR A 475 9.35 -26.59 -25.90
CA THR A 475 10.49 -27.52 -25.89
C THR A 475 11.19 -27.57 -27.26
N ALA A 476 10.41 -27.71 -28.34
CA ALA A 476 10.95 -27.70 -29.71
C ALA A 476 11.63 -26.37 -30.05
N LEU A 477 11.02 -25.23 -29.70
CA LEU A 477 11.62 -23.91 -29.89
C LEU A 477 12.90 -23.74 -29.08
N SER A 478 12.97 -24.29 -27.87
CA SER A 478 14.17 -24.22 -27.05
C SER A 478 15.34 -25.00 -27.64
N GLN A 479 15.07 -26.19 -28.20
CA GLN A 479 16.07 -26.96 -28.95
C GLN A 479 16.59 -26.18 -30.16
N GLN A 480 15.68 -25.62 -30.97
CA GLN A 480 16.05 -24.80 -32.13
C GLN A 480 16.86 -23.54 -31.73
N THR A 481 16.51 -22.91 -30.61
CA THR A 481 17.24 -21.75 -30.09
C THR A 481 18.67 -22.14 -29.73
N ARG A 482 18.84 -23.25 -29.00
CA ARG A 482 20.16 -23.80 -28.64
C ARG A 482 21.03 -24.11 -29.85
N GLU A 483 20.47 -24.73 -30.89
CA GLU A 483 21.18 -25.03 -32.14
C GLU A 483 21.67 -23.75 -32.83
N ARG A 484 20.80 -22.73 -32.92
CA ARG A 484 21.17 -21.42 -33.51
C ARG A 484 22.28 -20.73 -32.72
N ASP A 485 22.22 -20.77 -31.39
CA ASP A 485 23.23 -20.11 -30.54
C ASP A 485 24.59 -20.82 -30.61
N GLN A 486 24.60 -22.15 -30.68
CA GLN A 486 25.83 -22.92 -30.89
C GLN A 486 26.49 -22.58 -32.24
N GLN A 487 25.69 -22.32 -33.27
CA GLN A 487 26.19 -21.87 -34.57
C GLN A 487 26.67 -20.41 -34.58
N ARG A 488 26.18 -19.57 -33.65
CA ARG A 488 26.54 -18.15 -33.53
C ARG A 488 27.78 -17.89 -32.67
N GLN A 489 28.30 -18.84 -31.90
CA GLN A 489 29.51 -18.62 -31.10
C GLN A 489 30.77 -18.56 -31.99
N PRO A 490 31.44 -17.39 -32.14
CA PRO A 490 32.82 -17.37 -32.61
C PRO A 490 33.75 -17.99 -31.56
N GLN A 491 34.82 -18.67 -32.01
CA GLN A 491 35.90 -19.19 -31.15
C GLN A 491 36.38 -18.07 -30.19
N GLN A 492 36.24 -18.26 -28.89
CA GLN A 492 36.65 -17.30 -27.86
C GLN A 492 38.17 -17.06 -27.87
N PRO A 493 38.65 -15.80 -27.83
CA PRO A 493 39.92 -15.47 -27.18
C PRO A 493 39.70 -15.26 -25.66
N ALA A 494 40.76 -15.54 -24.91
CA ALA A 494 40.87 -15.55 -23.44
C ALA A 494 40.45 -14.23 -22.74
N PRO A 495 40.11 -14.27 -21.44
CA PRO A 495 39.50 -13.15 -20.73
C PRO A 495 40.53 -12.06 -20.36
N SER A 496 40.36 -10.86 -20.90
CA SER A 496 41.11 -9.67 -20.47
C SER A 496 40.37 -8.88 -19.38
N HIS A 497 41.01 -8.86 -18.22
CA HIS A 497 41.06 -7.84 -17.16
C HIS A 497 39.82 -7.02 -16.78
N VAL A 498 39.42 -7.26 -15.53
CA VAL A 498 38.64 -6.41 -14.63
C VAL A 498 39.24 -5.00 -14.54
N VAL A 499 38.44 -3.97 -14.78
CA VAL A 499 38.76 -2.57 -14.48
C VAL A 499 37.92 -2.13 -13.28
N GLN A 500 38.58 -1.66 -12.22
CA GLN A 500 38.00 -1.07 -11.03
C GLN A 500 37.70 0.44 -11.22
N PRO A 501 36.82 1.05 -10.41
CA PRO A 501 36.37 2.43 -10.61
C PRO A 501 37.32 3.47 -9.99
N GLU A 502 37.56 4.55 -10.73
CA GLU A 502 38.31 5.73 -10.29
C GLU A 502 37.46 6.65 -9.40
N GLN A 503 38.14 7.25 -8.41
CA GLN A 503 37.63 8.23 -7.45
C GLN A 503 37.68 9.64 -8.07
N GLU A 504 36.55 10.34 -8.11
CA GLU A 504 36.50 11.76 -8.50
C GLU A 504 36.51 12.69 -7.28
N GLN A 505 37.37 13.69 -7.38
CA GLN A 505 37.75 14.68 -6.38
C GLN A 505 36.75 15.83 -6.27
N GLN A 506 36.61 16.34 -5.05
CA GLN A 506 35.87 17.56 -4.69
C GLN A 506 36.50 18.81 -5.32
N GLN A 507 35.67 19.70 -5.89
CA GLN A 507 36.06 21.07 -6.23
C GLN A 507 35.10 22.10 -5.62
N HIS A 508 35.71 23.15 -5.09
CA HIS A 508 35.14 24.28 -4.36
C HIS A 508 34.22 25.17 -5.21
N ALA A 509 33.18 25.72 -4.57
CA ALA A 509 32.33 26.80 -5.09
C ALA A 509 32.82 28.18 -4.60
N PRO A 510 32.74 29.25 -5.42
CA PRO A 510 33.13 30.60 -5.02
C PRO A 510 31.99 31.37 -4.33
N SER A 511 32.38 32.14 -3.32
CA SER A 511 31.56 33.05 -2.51
C SER A 511 31.13 34.33 -3.26
N ALA A 512 29.87 34.73 -3.08
CA ALA A 512 29.31 36.00 -3.57
C ALA A 512 29.29 37.10 -2.48
N PRO A 513 29.42 38.39 -2.83
CA PRO A 513 29.59 39.50 -1.88
C PRO A 513 28.25 40.09 -1.38
N PRO A 514 28.23 40.77 -0.20
CA PRO A 514 27.03 41.33 0.40
C PRO A 514 26.79 42.80 -0.01
N MET A 515 25.52 43.21 -0.10
CA MET A 515 25.04 44.59 -0.27
C MET A 515 23.72 44.76 0.53
N PRO A 516 23.31 45.99 0.91
CA PRO A 516 23.20 46.36 2.32
C PRO A 516 21.76 46.52 2.84
N THR A 517 21.63 46.36 4.16
CA THR A 517 20.45 46.58 5.00
C THR A 517 20.31 48.03 5.47
N GLN A 518 19.10 48.60 5.37
CA GLN A 518 18.57 49.71 6.20
C GLN A 518 17.05 49.47 6.30
N PHE A 519 16.43 49.19 7.46
CA PHE A 519 16.20 49.99 8.67
C PHE A 519 15.91 49.06 9.89
N PRO A 520 15.90 49.55 11.15
CA PRO A 520 16.24 48.73 12.31
C PRO A 520 15.07 47.88 12.83
N ALA A 521 15.20 46.56 12.74
CA ALA A 521 14.46 45.64 13.60
C ALA A 521 15.19 45.56 14.94
N ALA A 522 14.49 45.97 16.00
CA ALA A 522 14.99 45.97 17.36
C ALA A 522 15.51 44.57 17.76
N ALA A 523 16.75 44.55 18.24
CA ALA A 523 17.41 43.38 18.76
C ALA A 523 16.62 42.77 19.94
N THR A 524 16.23 41.50 19.81
CA THR A 524 16.22 40.58 20.95
C THR A 524 16.95 39.31 20.53
N SER A 525 18.16 39.14 21.08
CA SER A 525 19.04 38.00 20.88
C SER A 525 18.55 36.77 21.65
N SER A 526 17.50 36.09 21.16
CA SER A 526 17.22 34.71 21.54
C SER A 526 17.40 33.81 20.32
N GLN A 527 18.42 32.95 20.35
CA GLN A 527 18.84 32.03 19.27
C GLN A 527 17.81 30.93 18.90
N GLN A 528 16.54 31.06 19.31
CA GLN A 528 15.49 30.05 19.07
C GLN A 528 14.30 30.65 18.31
N PRO A 529 13.85 30.03 17.20
CA PRO A 529 12.69 30.49 16.42
C PRO A 529 11.36 30.56 17.18
N VAL A 530 11.25 29.84 18.30
CA VAL A 530 10.15 29.93 19.26
C VAL A 530 10.73 30.03 20.67
N GLY A 531 10.69 31.22 21.28
CA GLY A 531 11.29 31.53 22.59
C GLY A 531 10.51 30.92 23.77
N PRO A 532 11.02 30.91 25.02
CA PRO A 532 10.34 30.28 26.17
C PRO A 532 9.01 30.95 26.56
N GLN A 533 8.20 30.26 27.37
CA GLN A 533 6.94 30.81 27.89
C GLN A 533 7.18 31.90 28.95
N GLN A 534 6.74 33.12 28.68
CA GLN A 534 6.96 34.32 29.48
C GLN A 534 5.63 34.91 30.00
N PRO A 535 5.64 35.71 31.09
CA PRO A 535 4.45 36.46 31.52
C PRO A 535 3.97 37.43 30.43
N LEU A 536 2.67 37.45 30.14
CA LEU A 536 2.10 38.36 29.12
C LEU A 536 2.31 39.84 29.48
N GLN A 537 2.43 40.15 30.77
CA GLN A 537 2.78 41.49 31.25
C GLN A 537 4.07 42.04 30.60
N GLN A 538 5.08 41.20 30.36
CA GLN A 538 6.32 41.64 29.71
C GLN A 538 6.11 42.12 28.27
N LEU A 539 5.11 41.57 27.57
CA LEU A 539 4.72 42.02 26.25
C LEU A 539 3.94 43.33 26.35
N LEU A 540 3.04 43.46 27.32
CA LEU A 540 2.31 44.70 27.57
C LEU A 540 3.27 45.87 27.85
N ASP A 541 4.19 45.71 28.80
CA ASP A 541 5.18 46.74 29.18
C ASP A 541 6.00 47.22 27.97
N ARG A 542 6.28 46.32 27.01
CA ARG A 542 6.98 46.66 25.77
C ARG A 542 6.14 47.54 24.85
N TYR A 543 4.85 47.25 24.74
CA TYR A 543 3.94 47.98 23.85
C TYR A 543 3.39 49.27 24.46
N GLU A 544 3.44 49.44 25.79
CA GLU A 544 3.03 50.69 26.47
C GLU A 544 3.77 51.92 25.93
N HIS A 545 5.03 51.75 25.53
CA HIS A 545 5.85 52.84 25.00
C HIS A 545 5.89 52.92 23.47
N ILE A 546 5.49 51.86 22.76
CA ILE A 546 5.65 51.74 21.30
C ILE A 546 4.33 51.98 20.56
N ALA A 547 3.21 51.45 21.07
CA ALA A 547 1.90 51.56 20.45
C ALA A 547 0.80 51.53 21.52
N PRO A 548 0.43 52.70 22.10
CA PRO A 548 -0.51 52.80 23.21
C PRO A 548 -1.87 52.14 22.95
N THR A 549 -2.40 52.24 21.74
CA THR A 549 -3.67 51.59 21.35
C THR A 549 -3.59 50.06 21.42
N THR A 550 -2.47 49.48 20.98
CA THR A 550 -2.23 48.03 21.10
C THR A 550 -2.00 47.64 22.55
N ALA A 551 -1.38 48.50 23.37
CA ALA A 551 -1.21 48.27 24.80
C ALA A 551 -2.55 48.21 25.54
N ASP A 552 -3.52 49.07 25.21
CA ASP A 552 -4.86 49.04 25.81
C ASP A 552 -5.62 47.75 25.46
N ALA A 553 -5.51 47.29 24.21
CA ALA A 553 -6.09 46.02 23.78
C ALA A 553 -5.39 44.81 24.44
N LEU A 554 -4.05 44.85 24.58
CA LEU A 554 -3.26 43.84 25.31
C LEU A 554 -3.63 43.81 26.80
N ARG A 555 -3.88 44.97 27.43
CA ARG A 555 -4.28 45.06 28.84
C ARG A 555 -5.62 44.37 29.09
N SER A 556 -6.54 44.45 28.13
CA SER A 556 -7.78 43.67 28.15
C SER A 556 -7.52 42.17 28.01
N ALA A 557 -6.64 41.76 27.09
CA ALA A 557 -6.26 40.35 26.92
C ALA A 557 -5.58 39.75 28.17
N CYS A 558 -4.84 40.55 28.95
CA CYS A 558 -4.23 40.13 30.23
C CYS A 558 -5.24 39.66 31.29
N GLN A 559 -6.53 39.95 31.11
CA GLN A 559 -7.59 39.47 32.02
C GLN A 559 -7.87 37.97 31.81
N GLU A 560 -7.76 37.47 30.57
CA GLU A 560 -8.05 36.08 30.19
C GLU A 560 -6.77 35.24 30.01
N PHE A 561 -5.66 35.88 29.67
CA PHE A 561 -4.38 35.24 29.37
C PHE A 561 -3.27 35.77 30.27
N ASN A 562 -2.45 34.90 30.85
CA ASN A 562 -1.38 35.31 31.76
C ASN A 562 0.04 35.10 31.20
N ARG A 563 0.17 34.30 30.14
CA ARG A 563 1.47 33.92 29.57
C ARG A 563 1.43 33.91 28.05
N TYR A 564 2.59 34.14 27.44
CA TYR A 564 2.78 34.10 25.99
C TYR A 564 4.11 33.44 25.62
N ARG A 565 4.27 33.12 24.34
CA ARG A 565 5.51 32.63 23.75
C ARG A 565 5.86 33.46 22.53
N ALA A 566 7.03 34.09 22.54
CA ALA A 566 7.51 34.83 21.37
C ALA A 566 7.82 33.86 20.23
N VAL A 567 7.46 34.25 19.00
CA VAL A 567 7.76 33.53 17.76
C VAL A 567 8.61 34.47 16.90
N GLN A 568 9.49 33.94 16.06
CA GLN A 568 10.29 34.76 15.17
C GLN A 568 9.43 35.50 14.13
N PRO A 569 9.60 36.83 13.94
CA PRO A 569 8.81 37.63 12.98
C PRO A 569 9.42 37.61 11.57
N ASP A 570 9.36 36.46 10.89
CA ASP A 570 9.99 36.22 9.59
C ASP A 570 8.98 35.89 8.47
N GLY A 571 7.72 36.31 8.64
CA GLY A 571 6.61 35.94 7.76
C GLY A 571 6.08 34.51 7.98
N ASN A 572 6.86 33.60 8.56
CA ASN A 572 6.41 32.25 8.91
C ASN A 572 5.78 32.15 10.31
N CYS A 573 5.71 33.26 11.05
CA CYS A 573 5.31 33.31 12.45
C CYS A 573 3.97 32.61 12.76
N PHE A 574 2.97 32.72 11.87
CA PHE A 574 1.70 32.00 12.02
C PHE A 574 1.92 30.48 11.96
N TYR A 575 2.43 29.95 10.85
CA TYR A 575 2.67 28.52 10.66
C TYR A 575 3.54 27.93 11.78
N ARG A 576 4.60 28.63 12.14
CA ARG A 576 5.55 28.23 13.19
C ARG A 576 4.87 28.18 14.57
N GLY A 577 4.19 29.27 14.94
CA GLY A 577 3.49 29.36 16.22
C GLY A 577 2.34 28.37 16.34
N PHE A 578 1.55 28.21 15.27
CA PHE A 578 0.42 27.29 15.22
C PHE A 578 0.85 25.83 15.35
N MET A 579 1.84 25.38 14.56
CA MET A 579 2.33 24.00 14.64
C MET A 579 2.94 23.69 16.00
N PHE A 580 3.72 24.62 16.57
CA PHE A 580 4.27 24.46 17.92
C PHE A 580 3.16 24.32 18.96
N ALA A 581 2.18 25.25 18.96
CA ALA A 581 1.08 25.23 19.91
C ALA A 581 0.21 23.97 19.77
N LEU A 582 -0.01 23.48 18.54
CA LEU A 582 -0.79 22.28 18.28
C LEU A 582 -0.10 21.01 18.81
N LEU A 583 1.21 20.88 18.60
CA LEU A 583 1.99 19.77 19.13
C LEU A 583 2.08 19.81 20.66
N GLU A 584 2.21 21.01 21.25
CA GLU A 584 2.22 21.19 22.70
C GLU A 584 0.85 20.93 23.35
N ALA A 585 -0.25 21.23 22.66
CA ALA A 585 -1.62 21.01 23.12
C ALA A 585 -2.00 19.51 23.14
N ALA A 586 -1.34 18.67 22.34
CA ALA A 586 -1.56 17.21 22.32
C ALA A 586 -0.91 16.52 23.53
N ARG A 587 -1.51 16.69 24.72
CA ARG A 587 -0.92 16.25 25.99
C ARG A 587 -1.21 14.79 26.32
N THR A 588 -2.36 14.26 25.91
CA THR A 588 -2.71 12.85 26.16
C THR A 588 -2.23 11.95 25.03
N SER A 589 -1.98 10.68 25.32
CA SER A 589 -1.64 9.68 24.28
C SER A 589 -2.73 9.60 23.21
N ALA A 590 -4.01 9.69 23.57
CA ALA A 590 -5.11 9.69 22.62
C ALA A 590 -5.10 10.89 21.67
N GLN A 591 -4.84 12.10 22.19
CA GLN A 591 -4.70 13.32 21.38
C GLN A 591 -3.50 13.21 20.43
N ARG A 592 -2.36 12.72 20.92
CA ARG A 592 -1.14 12.54 20.12
C ARG A 592 -1.34 11.55 18.99
N ILE A 593 -1.91 10.38 19.27
CA ILE A 593 -2.13 9.38 18.23
C ILE A 593 -3.14 9.88 17.19
N ARG A 594 -4.20 10.60 17.62
CA ARG A 594 -5.16 11.20 16.68
C ARG A 594 -4.50 12.25 15.78
N LEU A 595 -3.71 13.14 16.37
CA LEU A 595 -2.99 14.18 15.63
C LEU A 595 -1.98 13.55 14.67
N HIS A 596 -1.25 12.53 15.13
CA HIS A 596 -0.28 11.78 14.34
C HIS A 596 -0.94 11.10 13.15
N ALA A 597 -2.05 10.40 13.39
CA ALA A 597 -2.85 9.75 12.35
C ALA A 597 -3.34 10.76 11.30
N ARG A 598 -3.82 11.94 11.75
CA ARG A 598 -4.31 12.98 10.84
C ARG A 598 -3.18 13.58 9.99
N MET A 599 -2.05 13.92 10.61
CA MET A 599 -0.90 14.48 9.91
C MET A 599 -0.29 13.48 8.92
N LEU A 600 -0.22 12.20 9.30
CA LEU A 600 0.22 11.12 8.42
C LEU A 600 -0.74 10.93 7.24
N GLN A 601 -2.05 10.93 7.50
CA GLN A 601 -3.07 10.85 6.46
C GLN A 601 -2.97 12.03 5.49
N LEU A 602 -2.81 13.26 5.99
CA LEU A 602 -2.63 14.45 5.14
C LEU A 602 -1.38 14.34 4.29
N TRP A 603 -0.25 13.95 4.88
CA TRP A 603 0.99 13.77 4.13
C TRP A 603 0.83 12.74 3.01
N GLN A 604 0.21 11.59 3.31
CA GLN A 604 -0.11 10.58 2.29
C GLN A 604 -0.99 11.15 1.17
N GLN A 605 -2.01 11.94 1.50
CA GLN A 605 -2.90 12.56 0.51
C GLN A 605 -2.17 13.61 -0.35
N ILE A 606 -1.26 14.39 0.25
CA ILE A 606 -0.37 15.31 -0.47
C ILE A 606 0.50 14.54 -1.46
N CYS A 607 1.15 13.47 -1.03
CA CYS A 607 1.97 12.59 -1.88
C CYS A 607 1.19 11.87 -2.98
N LEU A 608 -0.14 11.81 -2.88
CA LEU A 608 -1.01 11.18 -3.89
C LEU A 608 -1.64 12.18 -4.85
N THR A 609 -1.48 13.48 -4.63
CA THR A 609 -2.14 14.51 -5.44
C THR A 609 -1.22 14.98 -6.57
N PRO A 610 -1.51 14.65 -7.86
CA PRO A 610 -0.60 14.93 -8.97
C PRO A 610 -0.18 16.40 -9.09
N ALA A 611 -1.13 17.31 -8.85
CA ALA A 611 -0.92 18.76 -8.92
C ALA A 611 0.02 19.31 -7.84
N LEU A 612 0.28 18.56 -6.77
CA LEU A 612 1.24 18.89 -5.72
C LEU A 612 2.56 18.15 -5.95
N THR A 613 2.51 16.87 -6.34
CA THR A 613 3.71 16.06 -6.60
C THR A 613 4.50 16.49 -7.82
N ALA A 614 3.91 17.28 -8.73
CA ALA A 614 4.65 17.90 -9.82
C ALA A 614 5.85 18.73 -9.32
N GLY A 615 5.76 19.27 -8.09
CA GLY A 615 6.83 20.00 -7.40
C GLY A 615 7.80 19.13 -6.58
N ARG A 616 7.80 17.79 -6.71
CA ARG A 616 8.62 16.87 -5.87
C ARG A 616 10.13 17.13 -5.89
N HIS A 617 10.62 17.83 -6.91
CA HIS A 617 12.04 18.19 -7.08
C HIS A 617 12.38 19.57 -6.49
N THR A 618 11.41 20.27 -5.88
CA THR A 618 11.62 21.59 -5.30
C THR A 618 12.22 21.51 -3.90
N PRO A 619 12.98 22.55 -3.46
CA PRO A 619 13.48 22.64 -2.10
C PRO A 619 12.37 22.61 -1.03
N LEU A 620 11.20 23.18 -1.34
CA LEU A 620 10.03 23.17 -0.45
C LEU A 620 9.54 21.75 -0.19
N TRP A 621 9.46 20.91 -1.23
CA TRP A 621 9.04 19.52 -1.07
C TRP A 621 9.98 18.74 -0.15
N ALA A 622 11.28 18.84 -0.39
CA ALA A 622 12.27 18.17 0.44
C ALA A 622 12.23 18.66 1.90
N ALA A 623 11.99 19.96 2.12
CA ALA A 623 11.78 20.53 3.45
C ALA A 623 10.49 20.03 4.11
N ALA A 624 9.39 19.95 3.36
CA ALA A 624 8.11 19.44 3.84
C ALA A 624 8.18 17.96 4.22
N GLU A 625 8.94 17.14 3.49
CA GLU A 625 9.16 15.73 3.82
C GLU A 625 9.94 15.58 5.13
N ARG A 626 11.04 16.33 5.31
CA ARG A 626 11.75 16.37 6.59
C ARG A 626 10.87 16.90 7.73
N GLY A 627 10.05 17.90 7.43
CA GLY A 627 9.09 18.49 8.37
C GLY A 627 8.02 17.50 8.84
N ALA A 628 7.45 16.74 7.91
CA ALA A 628 6.50 15.67 8.20
C ALA A 628 7.13 14.62 9.12
N ASN A 629 8.34 14.15 8.79
CA ASN A 629 9.08 13.17 9.59
C ASN A 629 9.41 13.69 10.99
N ALA A 630 9.82 14.95 11.12
CA ALA A 630 10.06 15.59 12.42
C ALA A 630 8.79 15.64 13.27
N VAL A 631 7.66 16.04 12.66
CA VAL A 631 6.35 16.07 13.31
C VAL A 631 5.91 14.67 13.77
N PHE A 632 6.08 13.65 12.93
CA PHE A 632 5.75 12.26 13.28
C PHE A 632 6.58 11.75 14.44
N SER A 633 7.89 12.05 14.42
CA SER A 633 8.82 11.69 15.49
C SER A 633 8.44 12.33 16.82
N VAL A 634 8.08 13.62 16.82
CA VAL A 634 7.63 14.34 18.03
C VAL A 634 6.37 13.72 18.62
N LEU A 635 5.42 13.36 17.78
CA LEU A 635 4.16 12.77 18.23
C LEU A 635 4.31 11.32 18.71
N GLY A 636 5.33 10.61 18.23
CA GLY A 636 5.72 9.28 18.69
C GLY A 636 6.55 9.27 20.00
N ALA A 637 7.21 10.38 20.34
CA ALA A 637 8.10 10.46 21.50
C ALA A 637 7.38 10.70 22.85
N ALA A 638 8.00 10.27 23.95
CA ALA A 638 7.61 10.62 25.31
C ALA A 638 8.86 10.96 26.17
N PRO A 639 8.94 12.13 26.84
CA PRO A 639 7.94 13.19 26.96
C PRO A 639 7.97 14.25 25.83
N VAL A 640 6.78 14.66 25.38
CA VAL A 640 6.57 15.60 24.26
C VAL A 640 7.19 16.97 24.48
N SER A 641 7.23 17.48 25.72
CA SER A 641 7.78 18.82 25.98
C SER A 641 9.28 18.92 25.67
N ALA A 642 10.05 17.84 25.82
CA ALA A 642 11.45 17.79 25.39
C ALA A 642 11.55 17.64 23.87
N ALA A 643 10.78 16.73 23.28
CA ALA A 643 10.78 16.48 21.83
C ALA A 643 10.29 17.68 20.99
N VAL A 644 9.28 18.43 21.47
CA VAL A 644 8.80 19.67 20.83
C VAL A 644 9.86 20.77 20.90
N ARG A 645 10.64 20.83 21.98
CA ARG A 645 11.77 21.76 22.11
C ARG A 645 12.96 21.36 21.24
N GLU A 646 13.16 20.06 21.03
CA GLU A 646 14.22 19.53 20.16
C GLU A 646 13.84 19.67 18.67
N ALA A 647 12.59 19.43 18.29
CA ALA A 647 12.07 19.78 16.96
C ALA A 647 12.00 21.30 16.71
N ALA A 648 12.06 22.12 17.77
CA ALA A 648 12.16 23.57 17.64
C ALA A 648 13.50 24.04 17.02
N THR A 649 14.47 23.14 16.78
CA THR A 649 15.65 23.45 15.96
C THR A 649 15.46 23.18 14.46
N SER A 650 14.39 22.49 14.01
CA SER A 650 14.07 22.25 12.59
C SER A 650 12.78 22.95 12.12
N THR A 651 12.49 24.13 12.67
CA THR A 651 11.16 24.76 12.53
C THR A 651 10.79 25.17 11.10
N ASP A 652 11.76 25.40 10.21
CA ASP A 652 11.45 25.79 8.81
C ASP A 652 10.97 24.61 7.97
N ASP A 653 11.50 23.40 8.21
CA ASP A 653 11.00 22.18 7.58
C ASP A 653 9.56 21.88 8.04
N VAL A 654 9.25 22.08 9.33
CA VAL A 654 7.87 21.96 9.86
C VAL A 654 6.93 23.01 9.27
N VAL A 655 7.41 24.23 9.05
CA VAL A 655 6.65 25.28 8.34
C VAL A 655 6.39 24.86 6.89
N ALA A 656 7.38 24.32 6.19
CA ALA A 656 7.20 23.82 4.82
C ALA A 656 6.14 22.71 4.76
N PHE A 657 6.12 21.79 5.73
CA PHE A 657 5.05 20.79 5.85
C PHE A 657 3.68 21.43 6.05
N ALA A 658 3.55 22.41 6.95
CA ALA A 658 2.29 23.09 7.20
C ALA A 658 1.80 23.86 5.95
N ARG A 659 2.70 24.52 5.21
CA ARG A 659 2.38 25.18 3.93
C ARG A 659 1.89 24.18 2.89
N MET A 660 2.50 23.00 2.80
CA MET A 660 2.01 21.90 1.93
C MET A 660 0.62 21.40 2.35
N CYS A 661 0.33 21.31 3.65
CA CYS A 661 -1.03 21.00 4.12
C CYS A 661 -2.05 22.08 3.71
N THR A 662 -1.69 23.36 3.82
CA THR A 662 -2.54 24.46 3.34
C THR A 662 -2.76 24.40 1.84
N SER A 663 -1.69 24.21 1.04
CA SER A 663 -1.79 24.09 -0.42
C SER A 663 -2.68 22.93 -0.85
N PHE A 664 -2.61 21.81 -0.13
CA PHE A 664 -3.50 20.66 -0.34
C PHE A 664 -4.97 20.97 -0.07
N GLU A 665 -5.31 21.58 1.05
CA GLU A 665 -6.70 21.93 1.36
C GLU A 665 -7.31 22.87 0.31
N LEU A 666 -6.53 23.85 -0.18
CA LEU A 666 -6.96 24.75 -1.26
C LEU A 666 -7.21 24.00 -2.56
N HIS A 667 -6.33 23.05 -2.89
CA HIS A 667 -6.48 22.23 -4.08
C HIS A 667 -7.74 21.34 -4.00
N THR A 668 -7.90 20.62 -2.89
CA THR A 668 -8.97 19.62 -2.72
C THR A 668 -10.34 20.26 -2.52
N ARG A 669 -10.41 21.44 -1.90
CA ARG A 669 -11.66 22.17 -1.66
C ARG A 669 -11.72 23.50 -2.40
N ARG A 670 -11.26 23.52 -3.65
CA ARG A 670 -11.19 24.72 -4.49
C ARG A 670 -12.50 25.53 -4.51
N ASP A 671 -13.65 24.86 -4.56
CA ASP A 671 -14.96 25.52 -4.66
C ASP A 671 -15.32 26.29 -3.38
N ARG A 672 -14.74 25.91 -2.24
CA ARG A 672 -14.91 26.59 -0.96
C ARG A 672 -14.09 27.87 -0.87
N TYR A 673 -12.88 27.88 -1.41
CA TYR A 673 -11.93 28.98 -1.24
C TYR A 673 -11.92 29.96 -2.41
N ALA A 674 -12.28 29.52 -3.62
CA ALA A 674 -12.33 30.40 -4.79
C ALA A 674 -13.13 31.71 -4.57
N PRO A 675 -14.28 31.72 -3.86
CA PRO A 675 -15.01 32.97 -3.58
C PRO A 675 -14.32 33.94 -2.63
N THR A 676 -13.31 33.47 -1.88
CA THR A 676 -12.57 34.27 -0.88
C THR A 676 -11.30 34.89 -1.44
N LEU A 677 -10.89 34.50 -2.65
CA LEU A 677 -9.70 35.03 -3.32
C LEU A 677 -10.01 36.37 -3.99
N THR A 678 -8.99 37.22 -4.10
CA THR A 678 -9.06 38.49 -4.82
C THR A 678 -9.42 38.27 -6.29
N GLU A 679 -10.26 39.14 -6.84
CA GLU A 679 -10.71 39.08 -8.24
C GLU A 679 -9.52 38.91 -9.21
N GLY A 680 -9.58 37.89 -10.06
CA GLY A 680 -8.50 37.52 -10.99
C GLY A 680 -7.44 36.55 -10.44
N THR A 681 -7.44 36.21 -9.15
CA THR A 681 -6.51 35.24 -8.54
C THR A 681 -7.04 33.82 -8.69
N THR A 682 -6.26 32.93 -9.30
CA THR A 682 -6.65 31.51 -9.41
C THR A 682 -6.24 30.72 -8.17
N ILE A 683 -6.80 29.51 -8.00
CA ILE A 683 -6.35 28.57 -6.95
C ILE A 683 -4.87 28.19 -7.14
N ALA A 684 -4.36 28.19 -8.37
CA ALA A 684 -2.95 27.93 -8.61
C ALA A 684 -2.07 29.09 -8.09
N ASP A 685 -2.50 30.33 -8.31
CA ASP A 685 -1.80 31.52 -7.81
C ASP A 685 -1.83 31.60 -6.27
N ALA A 686 -2.99 31.34 -5.67
CA ALA A 686 -3.15 31.26 -4.23
C ALA A 686 -2.28 30.15 -3.61
N ARG A 687 -2.11 29.02 -4.30
CA ARG A 687 -1.19 27.95 -3.86
C ARG A 687 0.28 28.38 -3.98
N ALA A 688 0.66 29.07 -5.04
CA ALA A 688 2.02 29.58 -5.20
C ALA A 688 2.39 30.57 -4.09
N ASP A 689 1.45 31.43 -3.68
CA ASP A 689 1.61 32.34 -2.54
C ASP A 689 1.78 31.59 -1.21
N VAL A 690 0.96 30.55 -0.96
CA VAL A 690 1.09 29.69 0.22
C VAL A 690 2.42 28.94 0.27
N GLU A 691 2.86 28.42 -0.88
CA GLU A 691 4.09 27.63 -1.02
C GLU A 691 5.36 28.50 -0.87
N GLN A 692 5.25 29.83 -0.94
CA GLN A 692 6.37 30.74 -0.73
C GLN A 692 6.75 30.84 0.77
N MET A 693 7.96 30.38 1.10
CA MET A 693 8.53 30.55 2.43
C MET A 693 8.76 32.03 2.75
N GLY A 694 8.41 32.46 3.97
CA GLY A 694 8.54 33.85 4.42
C GLY A 694 7.39 34.79 4.00
N ALA A 695 6.39 34.30 3.27
CA ALA A 695 5.17 35.06 3.00
C ALA A 695 4.22 35.04 4.22
N TYR A 696 3.59 36.17 4.53
CA TYR A 696 2.64 36.28 5.64
C TYR A 696 1.37 35.46 5.38
N ALA A 697 0.80 34.90 6.45
CA ALA A 697 -0.43 34.13 6.36
C ALA A 697 -1.67 35.02 6.40
N ASP A 698 -2.48 34.98 5.36
CA ASP A 698 -3.80 35.61 5.31
C ASP A 698 -4.89 34.79 6.02
N ASP A 699 -6.03 35.41 6.32
CA ASP A 699 -7.15 34.78 7.04
C ASP A 699 -7.67 33.49 6.37
N TRP A 700 -7.68 33.45 5.03
CA TRP A 700 -8.08 32.26 4.28
C TRP A 700 -7.03 31.14 4.36
N GLN A 701 -5.73 31.48 4.45
CA GLN A 701 -4.65 30.51 4.65
C GLN A 701 -4.69 29.90 6.05
N ILE A 702 -4.96 30.73 7.07
CA ILE A 702 -5.18 30.31 8.46
C ILE A 702 -6.36 29.32 8.51
N SER A 703 -7.48 29.70 7.91
CA SER A 703 -8.67 28.86 7.86
C SER A 703 -8.42 27.54 7.14
N ALA A 704 -7.70 27.57 6.02
CA ALA A 704 -7.33 26.38 5.26
C ALA A 704 -6.42 25.44 6.06
N LEU A 705 -5.38 25.95 6.74
CA LEU A 705 -4.51 25.10 7.57
C LEU A 705 -5.29 24.41 8.70
N VAL A 706 -6.12 25.17 9.42
CA VAL A 706 -6.93 24.64 10.52
C VAL A 706 -7.93 23.59 10.01
N ASN A 707 -8.57 23.83 8.87
CA ASN A 707 -9.49 22.88 8.24
C ASN A 707 -8.77 21.63 7.72
N ALA A 708 -7.54 21.77 7.21
CA ALA A 708 -6.72 20.64 6.78
C ALA A 708 -6.44 19.74 7.99
N LEU A 709 -5.98 20.31 9.10
CA LEU A 709 -5.57 19.56 10.28
C LEU A 709 -6.74 19.09 11.16
N SER A 710 -7.95 19.61 10.93
CA SER A 710 -9.18 19.17 11.59
C SER A 710 -9.91 18.09 10.78
N ASP A 711 -10.21 16.96 11.41
CA ASP A 711 -11.10 15.96 10.82
C ASP A 711 -12.58 16.40 10.97
N SER A 712 -13.45 15.78 10.18
CA SER A 712 -14.90 15.79 10.35
C SER A 712 -15.40 15.15 11.65
N THR A 713 -14.55 14.44 12.39
CA THR A 713 -14.90 13.74 13.64
C THR A 713 -14.59 14.58 14.88
N ALA A 714 -15.46 14.51 15.89
CA ALA A 714 -15.33 15.29 17.13
C ALA A 714 -14.40 14.62 18.18
N PRO A 715 -13.78 15.38 19.10
CA PRO A 715 -13.62 16.84 19.08
C PRO A 715 -12.69 17.33 17.97
N ARG A 716 -13.06 18.44 17.32
CA ARG A 716 -12.28 19.15 16.31
C ARG A 716 -11.25 20.06 16.97
N TRP A 717 -10.11 20.27 16.29
CA TRP A 717 -9.15 21.28 16.71
C TRP A 717 -9.73 22.66 16.43
N CYS A 718 -9.73 23.52 17.44
CA CYS A 718 -10.18 24.90 17.31
C CYS A 718 -9.04 25.85 17.73
N LEU A 719 -8.73 26.79 16.84
CA LEU A 719 -7.80 27.88 17.07
C LEU A 719 -8.59 29.12 17.50
N GLY A 720 -8.20 29.70 18.63
CA GLY A 720 -8.63 31.02 19.07
C GLY A 720 -7.59 32.06 18.69
N ILE A 721 -8.00 33.17 18.05
CA ILE A 721 -7.12 34.29 17.72
C ILE A 721 -7.62 35.52 18.46
N VAL A 722 -6.75 36.11 19.28
CA VAL A 722 -6.98 37.43 19.89
C VAL A 722 -6.30 38.46 19.00
N ASP A 723 -7.06 39.35 18.39
CA ASP A 723 -6.57 40.41 17.51
C ASP A 723 -6.54 41.75 18.23
N VAL A 724 -5.33 42.27 18.44
CA VAL A 724 -5.07 43.55 19.11
C VAL A 724 -4.63 44.64 18.12
N CYS A 725 -4.78 44.39 16.82
CA CYS A 725 -4.50 45.38 15.78
C CYS A 725 -5.62 46.44 15.65
N THR A 726 -6.73 46.28 16.37
CA THR A 726 -7.87 47.19 16.34
C THR A 726 -8.09 47.86 17.69
N ALA A 727 -8.78 49.00 17.73
CA ALA A 727 -8.99 49.79 18.95
C ALA A 727 -9.76 49.03 20.06
N GLN A 728 -10.48 47.97 19.72
CA GLN A 728 -11.07 47.04 20.67
C GLN A 728 -10.63 45.62 20.31
N PRO A 729 -10.04 44.86 21.24
CA PRO A 729 -9.56 43.51 20.94
C PRO A 729 -10.71 42.63 20.47
N ARG A 730 -10.49 41.90 19.38
CA ARG A 730 -11.46 40.97 18.82
C ARG A 730 -10.97 39.54 19.02
N GLN A 731 -11.89 38.64 19.34
CA GLN A 731 -11.59 37.21 19.39
C GLN A 731 -12.26 36.51 18.21
N TYR A 732 -11.48 35.75 17.46
CA TYR A 732 -11.96 34.92 16.36
C TYR A 732 -11.72 33.44 16.68
N ARG A 733 -12.58 32.58 16.15
CA ARG A 733 -12.43 31.13 16.24
C ARG A 733 -12.34 30.53 14.84
N ARG A 734 -11.53 29.49 14.72
CA ARG A 734 -11.39 28.69 13.49
C ARG A 734 -11.39 27.21 13.90
N PRO A 735 -12.31 26.37 13.39
CA PRO A 735 -13.53 26.75 12.67
C PRO A 735 -14.48 27.59 13.54
N ASP A 736 -15.31 28.42 12.90
CA ASP A 736 -16.34 29.23 13.57
C ASP A 736 -17.65 28.42 13.71
N ASP A 737 -17.59 27.34 14.51
CA ASP A 737 -18.70 26.40 14.72
C ASP A 737 -19.10 26.29 16.20
N GLY A 738 -18.70 27.26 17.02
CA GLY A 738 -18.97 27.28 18.46
C GLY A 738 -18.07 26.37 19.30
N THR A 739 -17.16 25.61 18.69
CA THR A 739 -16.18 24.78 19.41
C THR A 739 -15.27 25.67 20.29
N ASN A 740 -14.93 25.18 21.49
CA ASN A 740 -14.00 25.87 22.37
C ASN A 740 -12.55 25.75 21.85
N PRO A 741 -11.78 26.85 21.80
CA PRO A 741 -10.39 26.80 21.37
C PRO A 741 -9.51 25.90 22.23
N TRP A 742 -8.72 25.05 21.58
CA TRP A 742 -7.71 24.20 22.21
C TRP A 742 -6.39 24.92 22.41
N LEU A 743 -6.10 25.86 21.51
CA LEU A 743 -4.89 26.66 21.50
C LEU A 743 -5.25 28.09 21.09
N TRP A 744 -4.46 29.03 21.60
CA TRP A 744 -4.68 30.46 21.42
C TRP A 744 -3.45 31.13 20.80
N MET A 745 -3.70 32.06 19.89
CA MET A 745 -2.68 32.91 19.29
C MET A 745 -3.09 34.37 19.44
N LEU A 746 -2.10 35.25 19.56
CA LEU A 746 -2.29 36.70 19.55
C LEU A 746 -1.81 37.23 18.20
N HIS A 747 -2.67 37.98 17.52
CA HIS A 747 -2.33 38.74 16.33
C HIS A 747 -1.92 40.17 16.74
N LEU A 748 -0.63 40.43 16.62
CA LEU A 748 0.00 41.75 16.70
C LEU A 748 0.15 42.31 15.28
N PRO A 749 0.39 43.62 15.11
CA PRO A 749 0.65 44.18 13.79
C PRO A 749 1.78 43.44 13.08
N LEU A 750 1.45 42.78 11.96
CA LEU A 750 2.35 41.95 11.14
C LEU A 750 3.00 40.76 11.88
N HIS A 751 2.46 40.30 13.00
CA HIS A 751 3.10 39.23 13.78
C HIS A 751 2.13 38.37 14.59
N TYR A 752 2.47 37.09 14.76
CA TYR A 752 1.72 36.17 15.62
C TYR A 752 2.60 35.62 16.74
N VAL A 753 2.03 35.56 17.95
CA VAL A 753 2.63 34.88 19.12
C VAL A 753 1.65 33.90 19.74
N ILE A 754 2.13 32.95 20.54
CA ILE A 754 1.28 31.94 21.20
C ILE A 754 0.78 32.51 22.54
N LEU A 755 -0.50 32.30 22.88
CA LEU A 755 -1.12 32.70 24.14
C LEU A 755 -1.51 31.50 25.00
N TYR A 756 -1.48 31.69 26.32
CA TYR A 756 -1.92 30.70 27.30
C TYR A 756 -2.93 31.30 28.27
N PRO A 757 -4.13 30.67 28.43
CA PRO A 757 -5.18 31.17 29.30
C PRO A 757 -4.80 31.02 30.78
N THR A 758 -5.34 31.93 31.62
CA THR A 758 -5.06 32.01 33.06
C THR A 758 -5.56 30.80 33.84
N ALA A 759 -6.69 30.22 33.42
CA ALA A 759 -7.17 28.92 33.86
C ALA A 759 -7.00 27.92 32.71
N GLN A 760 -6.26 26.83 32.94
CA GLN A 760 -6.29 25.73 31.96
C GLN A 760 -7.68 25.10 32.00
N PRO A 761 -8.41 24.99 30.89
CA PRO A 761 -9.61 24.19 30.87
C PRO A 761 -9.22 22.76 31.26
N HIS A 762 -9.78 22.25 32.35
CA HIS A 762 -9.73 20.82 32.66
C HIS A 762 -10.32 20.09 31.45
N GLY A 763 -9.48 19.28 30.81
CA GLY A 763 -9.80 18.57 29.56
C GLY A 763 -10.86 17.50 29.71
#